data_AF-A0AAW6VJJ1-F1
#
_entry.id   AF-A0AAW6VJJ1-F1
#
_cell.length_a   1.000
_cell.length_b   1.000
_cell.length_c   1.000
_cell.angle_alpha   90.00
_cell.angle_beta   90.00
_cell.angle_gamma   90.00
#
_symmetry.space_group_name_H-M   'P 1'
#
loop_
_entity.id
_entity.type
_entity.pdbx_description
1 polymer ?
#
loop_
_entity_poly.entity_id
_entity_poly.type
_entity_poly.pdbx_seq_one_letter_code
_entity_poly.pdbx_strand_id
1 'polypeptide(L)'
;MIKKYKVLKEIKNNVYLVKDFKDNQLVVKQYPKNESQYTSIYLYEIEALKKLQHINIVKIEHNEEDDDNYYILFKYITGKNFVDNFSNLNTDKLKCDFFKSIIKILETLDYIHTHNFIHKDIKPSNIIIDYNNNPFILDFGTATISNTITRTQQDLSLWYASPEQKNNQEVDISTDLYSFGITIIETLTKRDEFERFAKNSISIDELINNIMVFSDGINEEMKNIIKKLTYKKRHERYQRAKEVIIDIRRLLEFFNCENKYELNISDDVKKLLEEDFNKSSWDILEFIQNKINKEVKYIEYGKDRDDREEIKFATADFIFYCGIKSEQHFYVFRYSQRVPENVKQNGHIIDDYFVLTSGYPNKSYNYTSELVDKLERLNKQKIKKENENKEKKSFLDKTDTQLKIERAILDKKNISLYAQQLTNGHKKGKKELIVEIVNLSNIEITKEHLRDSTKEEEFVHRLFEDGFIDDPNNQDLLKLLNELIGNYFFEKNRKEISKKLFGELPRDKKEKTNIKNIEDLLTSKYSEKKSNFKKLIFNALRLFDMYPDYLIKQKEEDKFFTINDDVIIESIDKNSKYNEKFTVKNINTPKKQITLTYSKEISKIPNELKISFDYDRNSGVLNKQEYSIKDLKSNNTTIENLLSKISNPNALAPKREIPKCENYFNTQIDENQQEAVDKAASLENGEYLVIQGPPGTGKTTVITEIINQILSKNKLAKILVTSQSNQAVDNVLEKICESEEKIVRFGNDKSKLSEIANKYHEEAVFDKYLQTVKKRLDKDNTNYFIQSKCLDELHKKWKNQVLQADDELKTLLFKKIRVIFGTLVGISSWQDFRAVEFDYVIVDEAGRATLPELMIPLRRAKKFILVGDHKQLPPIVDDEILAQMKEYDKKDLETTLFEELYNKIEYKDFTHFLKFNYRSHRSIAKIYSDTFYNSEIETKEFLVREHELDFDKKVYFYSTSKLDNRFDKQSGTGKRNDTNRDEIIKILIDIEQQAKEKNIKKSIGIITPYLAQRDNIRSKFGQIQNDFNMLNIEINSVDAFQGSDRDIIIYDIVRSQNDNKVNIEFIADEKRLNVALSRTKELLFIVGDLDFIYNASTKDRNNPFKEIIEMLSQDKQNYEIKELKNEK
;
A
#
# COMPACT_ATOMS: atom_id res chain seq x y z
N MET A 1 36.45 -27.41 14.47
CA MET A 1 36.33 -25.95 14.78
C MET A 1 37.61 -25.05 14.84
N ILE A 2 38.81 -25.54 15.21
CA ILE A 2 39.99 -24.70 15.64
C ILE A 2 40.68 -23.86 14.52
N LYS A 3 40.22 -23.87 13.26
CA LYS A 3 40.87 -23.11 12.16
C LYS A 3 40.31 -21.70 11.90
N LYS A 4 39.09 -21.37 12.37
CA LYS A 4 38.42 -20.08 12.09
C LYS A 4 38.29 -19.12 13.27
N TYR A 5 38.46 -19.61 14.49
CA TYR A 5 38.26 -18.85 15.71
C TYR A 5 39.42 -19.07 16.68
N LYS A 6 39.87 -18.01 17.34
CA LYS A 6 40.88 -18.08 18.40
C LYS A 6 40.17 -18.21 19.75
N VAL A 7 40.33 -19.36 20.43
CA VAL A 7 39.82 -19.54 21.80
C VAL A 7 40.55 -18.59 22.74
N LEU A 8 39.80 -17.75 23.44
CA LEU A 8 40.33 -16.81 24.43
C LEU A 8 40.31 -17.43 25.83
N LYS A 9 39.20 -18.07 26.20
CA LYS A 9 39.00 -18.66 27.53
C LYS A 9 37.85 -19.67 27.51
N GLU A 10 37.94 -20.74 28.28
CA GLU A 10 36.80 -21.60 28.61
C GLU A 10 35.98 -20.98 29.76
N ILE A 11 34.69 -20.76 29.54
CA ILE A 11 33.79 -20.11 30.51
C ILE A 11 33.19 -21.16 31.46
N LYS A 12 32.71 -22.28 30.90
CA LYS A 12 32.05 -23.40 31.58
C LYS A 12 32.16 -24.63 30.67
N ASN A 13 32.08 -25.86 31.19
CA ASN A 13 32.20 -27.09 30.38
C ASN A 13 31.45 -26.98 29.04
N ASN A 14 32.18 -27.16 27.94
CA ASN A 14 31.70 -27.06 26.55
C ASN A 14 31.22 -25.65 26.13
N VAL A 15 31.59 -24.58 26.85
CA VAL A 15 31.30 -23.17 26.53
C VAL A 15 32.58 -22.35 26.50
N TYR A 16 32.92 -21.81 25.34
CA TYR A 16 34.18 -21.11 25.08
C TYR A 16 33.94 -19.66 24.67
N LEU A 17 34.69 -18.74 25.24
CA LEU A 17 34.86 -17.40 24.69
C LEU A 17 35.87 -17.46 23.56
N VAL A 18 35.48 -17.02 22.37
CA VAL A 18 36.34 -17.04 21.17
C VAL A 18 36.41 -15.66 20.53
N LYS A 19 37.43 -15.45 19.70
CA LYS A 19 37.60 -14.28 18.84
C LYS A 19 37.58 -14.70 17.37
N ASP A 20 36.83 -13.99 16.53
CA ASP A 20 36.84 -14.17 15.07
C ASP A 20 38.01 -13.41 14.41
N PHE A 21 38.18 -13.56 13.08
CA PHE A 21 39.21 -12.85 12.31
C PHE A 21 39.00 -11.33 12.20
N LYS A 22 37.81 -10.83 12.56
CA LYS A 22 37.45 -9.41 12.59
C LYS A 22 37.56 -8.82 13.99
N ASP A 23 38.18 -9.55 14.92
CA ASP A 23 38.37 -9.19 16.31
C ASP A 23 37.09 -9.11 17.19
N ASN A 24 35.96 -9.66 16.73
CA ASN A 24 34.73 -9.73 17.53
C ASN A 24 34.81 -10.86 18.57
N GLN A 25 34.27 -10.62 19.77
CA GLN A 25 34.14 -11.62 20.82
C GLN A 25 32.80 -12.35 20.72
N LEU A 26 32.85 -13.69 20.68
CA LEU A 26 31.69 -14.57 20.59
C LEU A 26 31.76 -15.66 21.66
N VAL A 27 30.60 -16.19 22.05
CA VAL A 27 30.52 -17.38 22.92
C VAL A 27 30.12 -18.58 22.09
N VAL A 28 30.91 -19.64 22.14
CA VAL A 28 30.65 -20.91 21.46
C VAL A 28 30.19 -21.93 22.48
N LYS A 29 29.00 -22.51 22.28
CA LYS A 29 28.51 -23.66 23.04
C LYS A 29 28.61 -24.91 22.17
N GLN A 30 29.28 -25.94 22.68
CA GLN A 30 29.59 -27.19 21.99
C GLN A 30 28.72 -28.34 22.51
N TYR A 31 28.27 -29.18 21.58
CA TYR A 31 27.38 -30.32 21.83
C TYR A 31 27.91 -31.58 21.14
N PRO A 32 28.35 -32.61 21.89
CA PRO A 32 28.83 -33.86 21.31
C PRO A 32 27.75 -34.61 20.52
N LYS A 33 28.07 -35.09 19.31
CA LYS A 33 27.15 -35.87 18.45
C LYS A 33 27.01 -37.34 18.87
N ASN A 34 27.99 -37.85 19.59
CA ASN A 34 28.07 -39.25 20.04
C ASN A 34 26.98 -39.64 21.07
N GLU A 35 26.26 -38.67 21.62
CA GLU A 35 25.20 -38.87 22.59
C GLU A 35 23.88 -38.28 22.07
N SER A 36 22.87 -39.14 21.83
CA SER A 36 21.58 -38.74 21.24
C SER A 36 20.85 -37.65 22.03
N GLN A 37 21.07 -37.60 23.34
CA GLN A 37 20.48 -36.60 24.24
C GLN A 37 20.97 -35.17 23.94
N TYR A 38 22.26 -34.98 23.66
CA TYR A 38 22.82 -33.66 23.34
C TYR A 38 22.39 -33.15 21.97
N THR A 39 22.13 -34.06 21.03
CA THR A 39 21.56 -33.72 19.71
C THR A 39 20.16 -33.12 19.85
N SER A 40 19.30 -33.74 20.66
CA SER A 40 17.94 -33.22 20.91
C SER A 40 17.97 -31.87 21.62
N ILE A 41 18.87 -31.67 22.60
CA ILE A 41 19.06 -30.40 23.31
C ILE A 41 19.49 -29.28 22.34
N TYR A 42 20.46 -29.56 21.47
CA TYR A 42 20.94 -28.63 20.45
C TYR A 42 19.83 -28.17 19.49
N LEU A 43 19.08 -29.13 18.92
CA LEU A 43 18.00 -28.83 17.99
C LEU A 43 16.92 -27.96 18.63
N TYR A 44 16.60 -28.22 19.89
CA TYR A 44 15.59 -27.46 20.63
C TYR A 44 16.04 -26.04 20.97
N GLU A 45 17.29 -25.88 21.43
CA GLU A 45 17.85 -24.57 21.74
C GLU A 45 17.85 -23.67 20.50
N ILE A 46 18.22 -24.21 19.33
CA ILE A 46 18.12 -23.49 18.06
C ILE A 46 16.67 -23.17 17.70
N GLU A 47 15.74 -24.12 17.85
CA GLU A 47 14.33 -23.88 17.53
C GLU A 47 13.74 -22.76 18.37
N ALA A 48 13.98 -22.79 19.69
CA ALA A 48 13.51 -21.77 20.62
C ALA A 48 14.09 -20.40 20.27
N LEU A 49 15.41 -20.30 20.08
CA LEU A 49 16.09 -19.03 19.83
C LEU A 49 15.86 -18.47 18.41
N LYS A 50 15.51 -19.31 17.43
CA LYS A 50 15.04 -18.84 16.11
C LYS A 50 13.64 -18.23 16.18
N LYS A 51 12.76 -18.78 17.03
CA LYS A 51 11.37 -18.33 17.19
C LYS A 51 11.22 -17.14 18.15
N LEU A 52 12.06 -17.06 19.18
CA LEU A 52 12.00 -16.01 20.19
C LEU A 52 12.89 -14.81 19.79
N GLN A 53 12.27 -13.71 19.36
CA GLN A 53 12.97 -12.46 19.00
C GLN A 53 12.65 -11.36 20.01
N HIS A 54 13.46 -11.28 21.08
CA HIS A 54 13.31 -10.28 22.15
C HIS A 54 14.65 -9.62 22.49
N ILE A 55 14.63 -8.33 22.84
CA ILE A 55 15.85 -7.55 23.13
C ILE A 55 16.62 -8.06 24.35
N ASN A 56 15.94 -8.73 25.29
CA ASN A 56 16.52 -9.30 26.51
C ASN A 56 16.70 -10.83 26.45
N ILE A 57 16.70 -11.43 25.25
CA ILE A 57 17.06 -12.85 25.03
C ILE A 57 18.38 -12.87 24.25
N VAL A 58 19.26 -13.81 24.59
CA VAL A 58 20.55 -13.95 23.88
C VAL A 58 20.35 -14.21 22.39
N LYS A 59 21.09 -13.49 21.55
CA LYS A 59 21.01 -13.64 20.10
C LYS A 59 22.01 -14.70 19.60
N ILE A 60 21.52 -15.65 18.82
CA ILE A 60 22.35 -16.55 18.02
C ILE A 60 22.90 -15.74 16.83
N GLU A 61 24.22 -15.77 16.64
CA GLU A 61 24.88 -15.23 15.45
C GLU A 61 24.87 -16.28 14.32
N HIS A 62 25.27 -17.52 14.62
CA HIS A 62 25.20 -18.66 13.70
C HIS A 62 25.35 -19.99 14.45
N ASN A 63 25.04 -21.11 13.79
CA ASN A 63 25.27 -22.46 14.30
C ASN A 63 26.06 -23.27 13.26
N GLU A 64 26.97 -24.12 13.73
CA GLU A 64 27.86 -24.93 12.89
C GLU A 64 27.91 -26.38 13.39
N GLU A 65 28.51 -27.27 12.60
CA GLU A 65 28.80 -28.64 13.00
C GLU A 65 30.11 -29.15 12.38
N ASP A 66 30.78 -30.08 13.06
CA ASP A 66 31.82 -30.94 12.48
C ASP A 66 31.47 -32.42 12.68
N ASP A 67 32.38 -33.33 12.32
CA ASP A 67 32.11 -34.78 12.37
C ASP A 67 31.71 -35.26 13.78
N ASP A 68 32.24 -34.60 14.82
CA ASP A 68 32.09 -35.04 16.20
C ASP A 68 31.12 -34.17 17.02
N ASN A 69 30.85 -32.92 16.63
CA ASN A 69 30.12 -31.96 17.46
C ASN A 69 29.18 -31.02 16.69
N TYR A 70 28.12 -30.58 17.35
CA TYR A 70 27.35 -29.39 17.00
C TYR A 70 27.83 -28.17 17.80
N TYR A 71 27.66 -26.97 17.24
CA TYR A 71 28.06 -25.72 17.87
C TYR A 71 27.01 -24.62 17.67
N ILE A 72 26.82 -23.81 18.71
CA ILE A 72 26.01 -22.58 18.65
C ILE A 72 26.90 -21.40 19.03
N LEU A 73 26.95 -20.37 18.17
CA LEU A 73 27.70 -19.15 18.41
C LEU A 73 26.74 -18.02 18.78
N PHE A 74 26.99 -17.43 19.94
CA PHE A 74 26.23 -16.32 20.50
C PHE A 74 27.08 -15.06 20.51
N LYS A 75 26.40 -13.91 20.43
CA LYS A 75 27.02 -12.63 20.75
C LYS A 75 27.48 -12.64 22.21
N TYR A 76 28.74 -12.27 22.47
CA TYR A 76 29.22 -12.12 23.83
C TYR A 76 28.57 -10.90 24.51
N ILE A 77 27.98 -11.13 25.69
CA ILE A 77 27.36 -10.09 26.51
C ILE A 77 28.33 -9.78 27.65
N THR A 78 28.81 -8.55 27.69
CA THR A 78 29.69 -8.06 28.75
C THR A 78 28.89 -7.67 29.98
N GLY A 79 29.11 -8.36 31.10
CA GLY A 79 28.31 -8.14 32.30
C GLY A 79 28.62 -9.12 33.44
N LYS A 80 27.76 -9.12 34.45
CA LYS A 80 27.79 -10.06 35.59
C LYS A 80 26.52 -10.89 35.62
N ASN A 81 26.54 -12.05 36.28
CA ASN A 81 25.30 -12.78 36.53
C ASN A 81 24.38 -12.02 37.50
N PHE A 82 23.10 -12.39 37.54
CA PHE A 82 22.08 -11.67 38.30
C PHE A 82 22.42 -11.48 39.79
N VAL A 83 22.87 -12.53 40.48
CA VAL A 83 23.21 -12.49 41.91
C VAL A 83 24.45 -11.63 42.14
N ASP A 84 25.51 -11.82 41.36
CA ASP A 84 26.76 -11.06 41.51
C ASP A 84 26.55 -9.56 41.27
N ASN A 85 25.66 -9.19 40.34
CA ASN A 85 25.33 -7.80 40.05
C ASN A 85 24.63 -7.09 41.22
N PHE A 86 23.82 -7.83 41.98
CA PHE A 86 23.00 -7.30 43.09
C PHE A 86 23.44 -7.82 44.45
N SER A 87 24.68 -8.28 44.58
CA SER A 87 25.27 -8.80 45.82
C SER A 87 25.35 -7.78 46.97
N ASN A 88 25.15 -6.49 46.70
CA ASN A 88 25.17 -5.42 47.70
C ASN A 88 24.09 -4.36 47.45
N LEU A 89 22.88 -4.56 47.97
CA LEU A 89 21.74 -3.63 47.83
C LEU A 89 21.69 -2.55 48.94
N ASN A 90 22.79 -1.82 49.12
CA ASN A 90 22.94 -0.84 50.20
C ASN A 90 22.37 0.56 49.91
N THR A 91 22.05 0.88 48.65
CA THR A 91 21.49 2.18 48.24
C THR A 91 20.14 2.02 47.57
N ASP A 92 19.28 3.04 47.67
CA ASP A 92 17.97 3.03 47.02
C ASP A 92 18.07 2.99 45.50
N LYS A 93 19.14 3.54 44.90
CA LYS A 93 19.44 3.39 43.47
C LYS A 93 19.64 1.94 43.08
N LEU A 94 20.47 1.20 43.82
CA LEU A 94 20.71 -0.23 43.55
C LEU A 94 19.45 -1.07 43.77
N LYS A 95 18.62 -0.71 44.76
CA LYS A 95 17.30 -1.33 44.98
C LYS A 95 16.34 -1.03 43.82
N CYS A 96 16.29 0.21 43.31
CA CYS A 96 15.53 0.56 42.10
C CYS A 96 15.99 -0.25 40.88
N ASP A 97 17.32 -0.34 40.65
CA ASP A 97 17.89 -1.08 39.53
C ASP A 97 17.59 -2.58 39.62
N PHE A 98 17.57 -3.13 40.83
CA PHE A 98 17.15 -4.50 41.12
C PHE A 98 15.68 -4.73 40.73
N PHE A 99 14.75 -3.90 41.20
CA PHE A 99 13.34 -4.02 40.86
C PHE A 99 13.07 -3.80 39.35
N LYS A 100 13.74 -2.83 38.72
CA LYS A 100 13.67 -2.62 37.26
C LYS A 100 14.17 -3.84 36.49
N SER A 101 15.23 -4.49 36.97
CA SER A 101 15.75 -5.73 36.37
C SER A 101 14.78 -6.90 36.54
N ILE A 102 14.16 -7.04 37.71
CA ILE A 102 13.08 -8.02 37.94
C ILE A 102 11.93 -7.82 36.95
N ILE A 103 11.47 -6.58 36.75
CA ILE A 103 10.38 -6.27 35.83
C ILE A 103 10.75 -6.68 34.39
N LYS A 104 11.94 -6.28 33.91
CA LYS A 104 12.39 -6.63 32.55
C LYS A 104 12.52 -8.14 32.35
N ILE A 105 12.98 -8.89 33.36
CA ILE A 105 13.06 -10.36 33.31
C ILE A 105 11.65 -10.97 33.22
N LEU A 106 10.71 -10.49 34.05
CA LEU A 106 9.32 -10.97 34.02
C LEU A 106 8.61 -10.63 32.71
N GLU A 107 8.87 -9.44 32.12
CA GLU A 107 8.36 -9.06 30.80
C GLU A 107 8.91 -10.00 29.72
N THR A 108 10.18 -10.39 29.83
CA THR A 108 10.82 -11.35 28.93
C THR A 108 10.24 -12.76 29.12
N LEU A 109 9.96 -13.18 30.35
CA LEU A 109 9.30 -14.47 30.62
C LEU A 109 7.86 -14.50 30.08
N ASP A 110 7.08 -13.43 30.25
CA ASP A 110 5.74 -13.30 29.65
C ASP A 110 5.80 -13.44 28.12
N TYR A 111 6.81 -12.82 27.49
CA TYR A 111 7.06 -12.97 26.05
C TYR A 111 7.37 -14.43 25.67
N ILE A 112 8.26 -15.10 26.39
CA ILE A 112 8.59 -16.51 26.14
C ILE A 112 7.33 -17.39 26.25
N HIS A 113 6.54 -17.18 27.30
CA HIS A 113 5.32 -17.94 27.60
C HIS A 113 4.21 -17.71 26.56
N THR A 114 4.01 -16.48 26.10
CA THR A 114 3.02 -16.16 25.06
C THR A 114 3.37 -16.74 23.68
N HIS A 115 4.64 -17.09 23.46
CA HIS A 115 5.11 -17.80 22.27
C HIS A 115 5.13 -19.33 22.46
N ASN A 116 4.44 -19.84 23.48
CA ASN A 116 4.30 -21.26 23.83
C ASN A 116 5.63 -21.97 24.18
N PHE A 117 6.59 -21.24 24.74
CA PHE A 117 7.81 -21.81 25.31
C PHE A 117 7.81 -21.73 26.84
N ILE A 118 8.49 -22.68 27.49
CA ILE A 118 8.79 -22.66 28.92
C ILE A 118 10.30 -22.87 29.04
N HIS A 119 11.01 -22.01 29.77
CA HIS A 119 12.48 -22.01 29.82
C HIS A 119 13.03 -23.21 30.62
N LYS A 120 12.41 -23.52 31.76
CA LYS A 120 12.68 -24.64 32.69
C LYS A 120 14.00 -24.59 33.47
N ASP A 121 14.96 -23.76 33.10
CA ASP A 121 16.25 -23.61 33.80
C ASP A 121 16.58 -22.14 34.13
N ILE A 122 15.62 -21.42 34.72
CA ILE A 122 15.85 -20.05 35.19
C ILE A 122 16.66 -20.09 36.50
N LYS A 123 17.88 -19.55 36.44
CA LYS A 123 18.82 -19.47 37.57
C LYS A 123 19.82 -18.32 37.35
N PRO A 124 20.56 -17.87 38.39
CA PRO A 124 21.46 -16.73 38.25
C PRO A 124 22.46 -16.85 37.11
N SER A 125 23.07 -18.03 36.90
CA SER A 125 24.06 -18.24 35.83
C SER A 125 23.51 -18.09 34.42
N ASN A 126 22.20 -18.18 34.25
CA ASN A 126 21.50 -18.08 32.97
C ASN A 126 20.85 -16.69 32.77
N ILE A 127 21.15 -15.74 33.65
CA ILE A 127 20.72 -14.34 33.55
C ILE A 127 21.96 -13.44 33.69
N ILE A 128 22.34 -12.76 32.61
CA ILE A 128 23.42 -11.77 32.63
C ILE A 128 22.83 -10.36 32.68
N ILE A 129 23.35 -9.51 33.55
CA ILE A 129 23.11 -8.06 33.57
C ILE A 129 24.30 -7.39 32.88
N ASP A 130 24.03 -6.66 31.79
CA ASP A 130 25.06 -5.86 31.12
C ASP A 130 25.45 -4.61 31.94
N TYR A 131 26.51 -3.91 31.52
CA TYR A 131 26.94 -2.68 32.18
C TYR A 131 25.93 -1.51 32.11
N ASN A 132 24.85 -1.65 31.33
CA ASN A 132 23.77 -0.67 31.23
C ASN A 132 22.52 -1.09 32.04
N ASN A 133 22.64 -2.06 32.96
CA ASN A 133 21.54 -2.61 33.75
C ASN A 133 20.39 -3.20 32.90
N ASN A 134 20.73 -3.85 31.78
CA ASN A 134 19.79 -4.65 31.00
C ASN A 134 20.01 -6.14 31.27
N PRO A 135 18.97 -6.88 31.68
CA PRO A 135 19.05 -8.32 31.84
C PRO A 135 18.96 -9.04 30.49
N PHE A 136 19.64 -10.17 30.37
CA PHE A 136 19.58 -11.08 29.24
C PHE A 136 19.40 -12.51 29.73
N ILE A 137 18.34 -13.18 29.26
CA ILE A 137 18.08 -14.60 29.53
C ILE A 137 18.87 -15.45 28.53
N LEU A 138 19.59 -16.44 29.05
CA LEU A 138 20.49 -17.34 28.34
C LEU A 138 20.06 -18.81 28.50
N ASP A 139 20.62 -19.69 27.68
CA ASP A 139 20.56 -21.17 27.80
C ASP A 139 19.15 -21.77 27.71
N PHE A 140 18.70 -22.01 26.47
CA PHE A 140 17.38 -22.59 26.18
C PHE A 140 17.42 -24.11 25.97
N GLY A 141 18.55 -24.77 26.31
CA GLY A 141 18.77 -26.20 26.07
C GLY A 141 17.79 -27.14 26.77
N THR A 142 17.12 -26.69 27.83
CA THR A 142 16.17 -27.50 28.61
C THR A 142 14.71 -27.24 28.26
N ALA A 143 14.40 -26.38 27.28
CA ALA A 143 13.06 -25.88 26.96
C ALA A 143 12.08 -26.91 26.32
N THR A 144 12.26 -28.21 26.58
CA THR A 144 11.58 -29.33 25.89
C THR A 144 10.05 -29.42 26.07
N ILE A 145 9.36 -30.24 25.26
CA ILE A 145 7.96 -30.69 25.48
C ILE A 145 7.88 -31.96 26.37
N SER A 146 9.01 -32.60 26.72
CA SER A 146 8.99 -33.83 27.55
C SER A 146 9.16 -33.52 29.05
N ASN A 147 8.39 -34.20 29.91
CA ASN A 147 8.43 -34.10 31.38
C ASN A 147 9.66 -34.75 32.02
N THR A 148 10.69 -35.07 31.24
CA THR A 148 11.83 -35.87 31.70
C THR A 148 12.96 -34.95 32.14
N ILE A 149 13.32 -34.99 33.43
CA ILE A 149 14.60 -34.43 33.88
C ILE A 149 15.71 -35.20 33.17
N THR A 150 16.36 -34.59 32.18
CA THR A 150 17.62 -35.10 31.63
C THR A 150 18.67 -35.07 32.73
N ARG A 151 18.93 -36.24 33.33
CA ARG A 151 19.93 -36.49 34.38
C ARG A 151 21.35 -36.28 33.86
N THR A 152 21.75 -35.03 33.64
CA THR A 152 23.15 -34.68 33.38
C THR A 152 23.40 -33.25 33.86
N GLN A 153 23.63 -33.06 35.16
CA GLN A 153 24.66 -32.16 35.70
C GLN A 153 24.61 -32.07 37.23
N GLN A 154 25.78 -32.28 37.83
CA GLN A 154 26.24 -32.13 39.21
C GLN A 154 25.40 -31.23 40.14
N ASP A 155 24.99 -31.83 41.26
CA ASP A 155 24.77 -31.39 42.66
C ASP A 155 24.44 -29.93 43.08
N LEU A 156 24.49 -28.91 42.21
CA LEU A 156 24.10 -27.52 42.55
C LEU A 156 22.89 -26.92 41.80
N SER A 157 22.35 -27.57 40.77
CA SER A 157 21.22 -26.99 39.99
C SER A 157 19.82 -27.46 40.44
N LEU A 158 19.74 -28.40 41.39
CA LEU A 158 18.47 -29.06 41.76
C LEU A 158 17.52 -28.19 42.60
N TRP A 159 18.00 -27.15 43.29
CA TRP A 159 17.12 -26.36 44.18
C TRP A 159 16.30 -25.30 43.48
N TYR A 160 16.74 -24.76 42.34
CA TYR A 160 15.93 -23.86 41.50
C TYR A 160 14.76 -24.60 40.86
N ALA A 161 14.89 -25.91 40.63
CA ALA A 161 13.85 -26.72 40.03
C ALA A 161 12.58 -26.74 40.88
N SER A 162 11.45 -26.55 40.22
CA SER A 162 10.13 -26.57 40.85
C SER A 162 9.75 -27.96 41.38
N PRO A 163 8.84 -28.06 42.36
CA PRO A 163 8.31 -29.32 42.86
C PRO A 163 7.81 -30.27 41.75
N GLU A 164 7.12 -29.75 40.75
CA GLU A 164 6.65 -30.54 39.61
C GLU A 164 7.80 -31.05 38.75
N GLN A 165 8.86 -30.26 38.53
CA GLN A 165 10.08 -30.73 37.86
C GLN A 165 10.73 -31.85 38.68
N LYS A 166 10.92 -31.66 39.99
CA LYS A 166 11.54 -32.66 40.89
C LYS A 166 10.77 -33.98 40.94
N ASN A 167 9.45 -33.92 40.81
CA ASN A 167 8.56 -35.07 40.83
C ASN A 167 8.30 -35.67 39.43
N ASN A 168 8.99 -35.21 38.37
CA ASN A 168 8.75 -35.58 36.97
C ASN A 168 7.28 -35.45 36.54
N GLN A 169 6.59 -34.41 37.03
CA GLN A 169 5.23 -34.06 36.66
C GLN A 169 5.23 -33.09 35.46
N GLU A 170 4.05 -32.91 34.86
CA GLU A 170 3.87 -31.95 33.77
C GLU A 170 4.12 -30.52 34.23
N VAL A 171 4.99 -29.82 33.50
CA VAL A 171 5.38 -28.44 33.78
C VAL A 171 4.50 -27.46 33.01
N ASP A 172 4.32 -26.27 33.58
CA ASP A 172 3.62 -25.15 32.93
C ASP A 172 4.41 -23.86 33.17
N ILE A 173 3.86 -22.72 32.73
CA ILE A 173 4.51 -21.42 32.84
C ILE A 173 4.84 -21.01 34.30
N SER A 174 4.14 -21.57 35.30
CA SER A 174 4.42 -21.33 36.73
C SER A 174 5.71 -21.98 37.22
N THR A 175 6.29 -22.90 36.43
CA THR A 175 7.61 -23.51 36.68
C THR A 175 8.74 -22.49 36.58
N ASP A 176 8.72 -21.62 35.55
CA ASP A 176 9.72 -20.56 35.40
C ASP A 176 9.60 -19.51 36.50
N LEU A 177 8.36 -19.19 36.91
CA LEU A 177 8.10 -18.24 37.99
C LEU A 177 8.62 -18.75 39.35
N TYR A 178 8.47 -20.04 39.63
CA TYR A 178 9.07 -20.66 40.83
C TYR A 178 10.59 -20.53 40.81
N SER A 179 11.22 -20.91 39.70
CA SER A 179 12.67 -20.91 39.53
C SER A 179 13.25 -19.49 39.66
N PHE A 180 12.54 -18.50 39.12
CA PHE A 180 12.87 -17.09 39.29
C PHE A 180 12.68 -16.61 40.74
N GLY A 181 11.65 -17.11 41.44
CA GLY A 181 11.47 -16.86 42.87
C GLY A 181 12.67 -17.32 43.72
N ILE A 182 13.21 -18.52 43.44
CA ILE A 182 14.44 -19.01 44.10
C ILE A 182 15.65 -18.14 43.75
N THR A 183 15.75 -17.69 42.50
CA THR A 183 16.81 -16.77 42.05
C THR A 183 16.77 -15.44 42.83
N ILE A 184 15.58 -14.89 43.06
CA ILE A 184 15.40 -13.68 43.88
C ILE A 184 15.79 -13.92 45.34
N ILE A 185 15.39 -15.07 45.92
CA ILE A 185 15.73 -15.41 47.31
C ILE A 185 17.25 -15.46 47.50
N GLU A 186 17.98 -16.09 46.58
CA GLU A 186 19.44 -16.17 46.63
C GLU A 186 20.08 -14.79 46.64
N THR A 187 19.60 -13.87 45.79
CA THR A 187 20.09 -12.49 45.73
C THR A 187 19.84 -11.73 47.04
N LEU A 188 18.75 -12.02 47.74
CA LEU A 188 18.31 -11.28 48.93
C LEU A 188 18.74 -11.91 50.27
N THR A 189 19.40 -13.06 50.25
CA THR A 189 19.83 -13.78 51.46
C THR A 189 21.35 -13.85 51.55
N LYS A 190 21.88 -14.11 52.75
CA LYS A 190 23.33 -14.30 52.90
C LYS A 190 23.74 -15.62 52.26
N ARG A 191 24.91 -15.62 51.62
CA ARG A 191 25.47 -16.81 50.96
C ARG A 191 25.47 -18.05 51.87
N ASP A 192 25.89 -17.91 53.13
CA ASP A 192 25.90 -19.01 54.10
C ASP A 192 24.49 -19.57 54.40
N GLU A 193 23.45 -18.74 54.37
CA GLU A 193 22.07 -19.16 54.60
C GLU A 193 21.52 -19.91 53.39
N PHE A 194 21.76 -19.40 52.19
CA PHE A 194 21.39 -20.09 50.96
C PHE A 194 22.12 -21.43 50.82
N GLU A 195 23.40 -21.52 51.21
CA GLU A 195 24.15 -22.77 51.27
C GLU A 195 23.56 -23.78 52.29
N ARG A 196 23.05 -23.31 53.42
CA ARG A 196 22.32 -24.16 54.39
C ARG A 196 20.99 -24.66 53.80
N PHE A 197 20.28 -23.83 53.04
CA PHE A 197 19.07 -24.25 52.32
C PHE A 197 19.39 -25.30 51.24
N ALA A 198 20.46 -25.09 50.47
CA ALA A 198 20.95 -26.05 49.48
C ALA A 198 21.30 -27.41 50.11
N LYS A 199 21.79 -27.41 51.36
CA LYS A 199 22.07 -28.62 52.15
C LYS A 199 20.84 -29.20 52.88
N ASN A 200 19.64 -28.67 52.64
CA ASN A 200 18.38 -29.02 53.33
C ASN A 200 18.43 -28.82 54.86
N SER A 201 19.32 -27.96 55.36
CA SER A 201 19.47 -27.67 56.79
C SER A 201 18.50 -26.60 57.31
N ILE A 202 17.84 -25.86 56.42
CA ILE A 202 16.78 -24.89 56.72
C ILE A 202 15.68 -24.98 55.66
N SER A 203 14.46 -24.58 56.02
CA SER A 203 13.32 -24.57 55.09
C SER A 203 13.32 -23.34 54.17
N ILE A 204 12.55 -23.39 53.07
CA ILE A 204 12.35 -22.22 52.20
C ILE A 204 11.63 -21.08 52.95
N ASP A 205 10.67 -21.40 53.83
CA ASP A 205 9.97 -20.39 54.65
C ASP A 205 10.94 -19.72 55.63
N GLU A 206 11.84 -20.48 56.24
CA GLU A 206 12.90 -19.95 57.12
C GLU A 206 13.86 -19.03 56.34
N LEU A 207 14.22 -19.41 55.11
CA LEU A 207 15.08 -18.61 54.23
C LEU A 207 14.41 -17.29 53.81
N ILE A 208 13.11 -17.31 53.48
CA ILE A 208 12.33 -16.11 53.15
C ILE A 208 12.22 -15.18 54.37
N ASN A 209 12.01 -15.74 55.57
CA ASN A 209 11.90 -14.96 56.80
C ASN A 209 13.19 -14.19 57.14
N ASN A 210 14.36 -14.73 56.75
CA ASN A 210 15.66 -14.11 56.99
C ASN A 210 15.99 -12.95 56.04
N ILE A 211 15.15 -12.68 55.03
CA ILE A 211 15.33 -11.51 54.15
C ILE A 211 15.13 -10.23 54.97
N MET A 212 16.16 -9.38 55.04
CA MET A 212 16.19 -8.11 55.80
C MET A 212 16.83 -6.97 54.98
N VAL A 213 16.52 -6.89 53.68
CA VAL A 213 17.18 -5.97 52.73
C VAL A 213 16.48 -4.60 52.64
N PHE A 214 15.17 -4.56 52.93
CA PHE A 214 14.33 -3.38 52.78
C PHE A 214 13.81 -2.86 54.13
N SER A 215 13.25 -1.64 54.15
CA SER A 215 12.52 -1.14 55.32
C SER A 215 11.32 -2.02 55.64
N ASP A 216 10.92 -2.10 56.92
CA ASP A 216 10.00 -3.13 57.45
C ASP A 216 8.74 -3.36 56.60
N GLY A 217 8.10 -2.30 56.08
CA GLY A 217 6.90 -2.42 55.23
C GLY A 217 7.16 -3.06 53.86
N ILE A 218 8.21 -2.63 53.15
CA ILE A 218 8.58 -3.14 51.82
C ILE A 218 9.09 -4.59 51.94
N ASN A 219 9.79 -4.88 53.04
CA ASN A 219 10.37 -6.19 53.28
C ASN A 219 9.29 -7.27 53.43
N GLU A 220 8.22 -6.99 54.18
CA GLU A 220 7.10 -7.92 54.35
C GLU A 220 6.31 -8.13 53.06
N GLU A 221 6.08 -7.07 52.26
CA GLU A 221 5.43 -7.22 50.97
C GLU A 221 6.29 -8.04 49.98
N MET A 222 7.61 -7.82 49.95
CA MET A 222 8.51 -8.60 49.12
C MET A 222 8.52 -10.08 49.54
N LYS A 223 8.54 -10.38 50.85
CA LYS A 223 8.41 -11.75 51.36
C LYS A 223 7.11 -12.40 50.90
N ASN A 224 5.99 -11.67 50.92
CA ASN A 224 4.70 -12.20 50.44
C ASN A 224 4.72 -12.54 48.95
N ILE A 225 5.31 -11.68 48.11
CA ILE A 225 5.46 -11.95 46.66
C ILE A 225 6.32 -13.18 46.42
N ILE A 226 7.48 -13.26 47.07
CA ILE A 226 8.42 -14.39 46.96
C ILE A 226 7.78 -15.70 47.44
N LYS A 227 7.05 -15.67 48.56
CA LYS A 227 6.33 -16.82 49.09
C LYS A 227 5.29 -17.33 48.11
N LYS A 228 4.55 -16.42 47.47
CA LYS A 228 3.57 -16.77 46.44
C LYS A 228 4.21 -17.31 45.16
N LEU A 229 5.37 -16.78 44.74
CA LEU A 229 6.15 -17.34 43.63
C LEU A 229 6.61 -18.78 43.92
N THR A 230 6.87 -19.11 45.18
CA THR A 230 7.54 -20.36 45.58
C THR A 230 6.62 -21.39 46.26
N TYR A 231 5.29 -21.22 46.20
CA TYR A 231 4.36 -22.21 46.75
C TYR A 231 4.55 -23.60 46.14
N LYS A 232 4.36 -24.66 46.95
CA LYS A 232 4.53 -26.04 46.48
C LYS A 232 3.52 -26.42 45.40
N LYS A 233 2.27 -25.96 45.54
CA LYS A 233 1.20 -26.24 44.57
C LYS A 233 1.13 -25.16 43.50
N ARG A 234 1.06 -25.58 42.24
CA ARG A 234 1.07 -24.68 41.05
C ARG A 234 -0.09 -23.68 41.02
N HIS A 235 -1.30 -24.11 41.36
CA HIS A 235 -2.49 -23.23 41.38
C HIS A 235 -2.48 -22.17 42.50
N GLU A 236 -1.61 -22.32 43.50
CA GLU A 236 -1.42 -21.33 44.57
C GLU A 236 -0.37 -20.27 44.17
N ARG A 237 0.44 -20.52 43.12
CA ARG A 237 1.40 -19.55 42.56
C ARG A 237 0.71 -18.52 41.67
N TYR A 238 1.47 -17.48 41.31
CA TYR A 238 1.09 -16.59 40.20
C TYR A 238 0.92 -17.39 38.91
N GLN A 239 -0.15 -17.10 38.18
CA GLN A 239 -0.45 -17.81 36.94
C GLN A 239 0.16 -17.13 35.71
N ARG A 240 0.58 -15.86 35.82
CA ARG A 240 1.26 -15.11 34.77
C ARG A 240 2.31 -14.17 35.33
N ALA A 241 3.38 -13.94 34.57
CA ALA A 241 4.44 -13.00 34.95
C ALA A 241 3.91 -11.56 35.13
N LYS A 242 2.89 -11.15 34.34
CA LYS A 242 2.22 -9.84 34.49
C LYS A 242 1.63 -9.58 35.86
N GLU A 243 1.13 -10.60 36.55
CA GLU A 243 0.59 -10.43 37.91
C GLU A 243 1.71 -10.07 38.90
N VAL A 244 2.87 -10.71 38.75
CA VAL A 244 4.08 -10.43 39.54
C VAL A 244 4.58 -9.02 39.27
N ILE A 245 4.58 -8.59 37.99
CA ILE A 245 5.01 -7.23 37.60
C ILE A 245 4.18 -6.16 38.31
N ILE A 246 2.86 -6.35 38.44
CA ILE A 246 1.99 -5.39 39.13
C ILE A 246 2.41 -5.24 40.59
N ASP A 247 2.63 -6.35 41.29
CA ASP A 247 3.01 -6.32 42.70
C ASP A 247 4.44 -5.76 42.88
N ILE A 248 5.37 -6.07 42.00
CA ILE A 248 6.74 -5.51 42.01
C ILE A 248 6.75 -4.01 41.69
N ARG A 249 5.87 -3.52 40.79
CA ARG A 249 5.77 -2.08 40.49
C ARG A 249 5.29 -1.27 41.69
N ARG A 250 4.37 -1.80 42.49
CA ARG A 250 3.97 -1.17 43.77
C ARG A 250 5.16 -1.04 44.72
N LEU A 251 6.02 -2.05 44.80
CA LEU A 251 7.25 -1.94 45.60
C LEU A 251 8.20 -0.87 45.07
N LEU A 252 8.32 -0.77 43.74
CA LEU A 252 9.18 0.22 43.09
C LEU A 252 8.74 1.67 43.40
N GLU A 253 7.44 1.92 43.59
CA GLU A 253 6.89 3.25 43.94
C GLU A 253 7.40 3.78 45.28
N PHE A 254 7.84 2.91 46.19
CA PHE A 254 8.41 3.34 47.48
C PHE A 254 9.87 3.79 47.40
N PHE A 255 10.55 3.53 46.28
CA PHE A 255 11.91 3.99 46.08
C PHE A 255 11.89 5.27 45.27
N ASN A 256 12.59 6.30 45.77
CA ASN A 256 12.75 7.54 45.03
C ASN A 256 13.78 7.32 43.91
N CYS A 257 13.31 6.77 42.78
CA CYS A 257 14.14 6.41 41.63
C CYS A 257 14.52 7.59 40.73
N GLU A 258 14.27 8.82 41.19
CA GLU A 258 14.61 10.05 40.48
C GLU A 258 16.14 10.23 40.47
N ASN A 259 16.73 10.38 39.27
CA ASN A 259 18.11 10.85 39.20
C ASN A 259 18.17 12.25 39.82
N LYS A 260 19.21 12.52 40.61
CA LYS A 260 19.38 13.83 41.26
C LYS A 260 20.45 14.60 40.52
N TYR A 261 20.07 15.73 39.92
CA TYR A 261 21.02 16.61 39.22
C TYR A 261 21.17 17.93 39.97
N GLU A 262 22.38 18.48 39.96
CA GLU A 262 22.67 19.77 40.59
C GLU A 262 22.46 20.92 39.59
N LEU A 263 21.63 21.89 39.96
CA LEU A 263 21.46 23.19 39.29
C LEU A 263 22.19 24.25 40.14
N ASN A 264 23.43 24.57 39.75
CA ASN A 264 24.22 25.57 40.44
C ASN A 264 23.87 26.96 39.93
N ILE A 265 23.32 27.81 40.80
CA ILE A 265 22.90 29.17 40.43
C ILE A 265 24.04 30.15 40.64
N SER A 266 24.33 30.98 39.62
CA SER A 266 25.32 32.06 39.75
C SER A 266 24.89 33.12 40.76
N ASP A 267 25.85 33.80 41.39
CA ASP A 267 25.56 34.88 42.34
C ASP A 267 24.73 36.01 41.70
N ASP A 268 24.93 36.28 40.41
CA ASP A 268 24.18 37.28 39.66
C ASP A 268 22.71 36.87 39.47
N VAL A 269 22.46 35.62 39.08
CA VAL A 269 21.09 35.09 38.93
C VAL A 269 20.39 35.02 40.29
N LYS A 270 21.12 34.67 41.35
CA LYS A 270 20.60 34.62 42.71
C LYS A 270 20.15 36.01 43.19
N LYS A 271 20.97 37.05 43.01
CA LYS A 271 20.60 38.44 43.35
C LYS A 271 19.37 38.92 42.57
N LEU A 272 19.32 38.61 41.27
CA LEU A 272 18.15 38.94 40.44
C LEU A 272 16.88 38.26 40.94
N LEU A 273 16.95 36.98 41.34
CA LEU A 273 15.82 36.27 41.93
C LEU A 273 15.40 36.88 43.28
N GLU A 274 16.34 37.34 44.10
CA GLU A 274 16.03 38.02 45.38
C GLU A 274 15.32 39.35 45.16
N GLU A 275 15.79 40.15 44.19
CA GLU A 275 15.20 41.44 43.80
C GLU A 275 13.80 41.27 43.20
N ASP A 276 13.63 40.33 42.27
CA ASP A 276 12.36 40.15 41.54
C ASP A 276 11.24 39.56 42.41
N PHE A 277 11.58 38.79 43.46
CA PHE A 277 10.60 38.14 44.35
C PHE A 277 10.56 38.71 45.77
N ASN A 278 11.42 39.67 46.10
CA ASN A 278 11.52 40.30 47.43
C ASN A 278 11.58 39.27 48.57
N LYS A 279 12.49 38.31 48.46
CA LYS A 279 12.71 37.20 49.40
C LYS A 279 14.16 37.14 49.85
N SER A 280 14.41 36.59 51.04
CA SER A 280 15.79 36.32 51.48
C SER A 280 16.44 35.24 50.61
N SER A 281 17.78 35.20 50.57
CA SER A 281 18.56 34.21 49.82
C SER A 281 18.18 32.75 50.09
N TRP A 282 17.74 32.45 51.31
CA TRP A 282 17.35 31.10 51.71
C TRP A 282 15.92 30.80 51.27
N ASP A 283 14.99 31.74 51.51
CA ASP A 283 13.58 31.62 51.14
C ASP A 283 13.38 31.51 49.62
N ILE A 284 14.21 32.21 48.84
CA ILE A 284 14.11 32.17 47.37
C ILE A 284 14.62 30.84 46.80
N LEU A 285 15.71 30.28 47.34
CA LEU A 285 16.22 28.97 46.91
C LEU A 285 15.23 27.87 47.24
N GLU A 286 14.64 27.89 48.44
CA GLU A 286 13.60 26.93 48.84
C GLU A 286 12.32 27.08 47.99
N PHE A 287 11.92 28.31 47.68
CA PHE A 287 10.77 28.58 46.83
C PHE A 287 10.96 28.02 45.41
N ILE A 288 12.10 28.30 44.77
CA ILE A 288 12.39 27.80 43.43
C ILE A 288 12.60 26.27 43.45
N GLN A 289 13.27 25.72 44.48
CA GLN A 289 13.47 24.27 44.65
C GLN A 289 12.15 23.51 44.68
N ASN A 290 11.18 24.05 45.43
CA ASN A 290 9.83 23.50 45.49
C ASN A 290 9.13 23.57 44.14
N LYS A 291 9.23 24.71 43.46
CA LYS A 291 8.58 24.90 42.15
C LYS A 291 9.16 24.00 41.06
N ILE A 292 10.50 23.89 40.98
CA ILE A 292 11.16 23.02 39.99
C ILE A 292 10.68 21.58 40.13
N ASN A 293 10.60 21.05 41.36
CA ASN A 293 10.32 19.62 41.54
C ASN A 293 8.84 19.28 41.67
N LYS A 294 7.95 20.23 41.98
CA LYS A 294 6.50 19.99 42.11
C LYS A 294 5.70 20.30 40.84
N GLU A 295 6.27 21.04 39.89
CA GLU A 295 5.61 21.36 38.62
C GLU A 295 6.08 20.43 37.49
N VAL A 296 5.29 20.37 36.40
CA VAL A 296 5.70 19.67 35.18
C VAL A 296 6.93 20.38 34.60
N LYS A 297 8.03 19.64 34.46
CA LYS A 297 9.32 20.12 33.96
C LYS A 297 9.45 19.83 32.47
N TYR A 298 9.63 20.86 31.66
CA TYR A 298 9.98 20.76 30.24
C TYR A 298 11.46 21.06 30.06
N ILE A 299 12.21 20.10 29.55
CA ILE A 299 13.66 20.26 29.35
C ILE A 299 13.99 20.20 27.86
N GLU A 300 14.61 21.26 27.36
CA GLU A 300 15.10 21.36 25.98
C GLU A 300 16.63 21.42 25.99
N TYR A 301 17.27 20.50 25.25
CA TYR A 301 18.70 20.52 24.99
C TYR A 301 18.96 21.01 23.56
N GLY A 302 19.90 21.94 23.41
CA GLY A 302 20.30 22.47 22.12
C GLY A 302 21.56 23.31 22.22
N LYS A 303 21.71 24.24 21.27
CA LYS A 303 22.81 25.19 21.25
C LYS A 303 22.29 26.63 21.34
N ASP A 304 23.04 27.48 22.02
CA ASP A 304 22.77 28.91 22.09
C ASP A 304 23.19 29.64 20.79
N ARG A 305 23.05 30.98 20.75
CA ARG A 305 23.40 31.80 19.57
C ARG A 305 24.89 31.79 19.24
N ASP A 306 25.74 31.37 20.18
CA ASP A 306 27.19 31.32 20.06
C ASP A 306 27.69 29.87 19.85
N ASP A 307 26.81 28.94 19.46
CA ASP A 307 27.06 27.51 19.22
C ASP A 307 27.53 26.72 20.47
N ARG A 308 27.25 27.23 21.68
CA ARG A 308 27.57 26.56 22.94
C ARG A 308 26.40 25.68 23.39
N GLU A 309 26.71 24.55 24.00
CA GLU A 309 25.71 23.66 24.57
C GLU A 309 24.91 24.35 25.69
N GLU A 310 23.59 24.32 25.55
CA GLU A 310 22.65 24.94 26.48
C GLU A 310 21.52 23.95 26.79
N ILE A 311 21.17 23.86 28.08
CA ILE A 311 19.93 23.21 28.52
C ILE A 311 19.00 24.27 29.07
N LYS A 312 17.76 24.26 28.58
CA LYS A 312 16.67 25.07 29.10
C LYS A 312 15.78 24.21 29.99
N PHE A 313 15.66 24.61 31.24
CA PHE A 313 14.76 23.99 32.21
C PHE A 313 13.56 24.90 32.42
N ALA A 314 12.39 24.51 31.94
CA ALA A 314 11.17 25.28 32.04
C ALA A 314 10.14 24.58 32.94
N THR A 315 9.48 25.37 33.78
CA THR A 315 8.29 24.98 34.54
C THR A 315 7.06 25.72 33.99
N ALA A 316 5.96 25.80 34.75
CA ALA A 316 4.82 26.60 34.32
C ALA A 316 5.16 28.10 34.31
N ASP A 317 5.96 28.53 35.30
CA ASP A 317 6.14 29.93 35.67
C ASP A 317 7.52 30.50 35.33
N PHE A 318 8.53 29.66 35.08
CA PHE A 318 9.89 30.14 34.83
C PHE A 318 10.71 29.23 33.94
N ILE A 319 11.76 29.80 33.35
CA ILE A 319 12.74 29.09 32.53
C ILE A 319 14.15 29.46 32.98
N PHE A 320 14.98 28.45 33.21
CA PHE A 320 16.40 28.57 33.54
C PHE A 320 17.24 28.16 32.33
N TYR A 321 18.21 28.99 31.98
CA TYR A 321 19.19 28.71 30.92
C TYR A 321 20.48 28.25 31.59
N CYS A 322 20.86 27.02 31.27
CA CYS A 322 21.94 26.31 31.94
C CYS A 322 23.05 25.97 30.94
N GLY A 323 24.28 26.32 31.31
CA GLY A 323 25.48 25.93 30.56
C GLY A 323 26.05 24.62 31.10
N ILE A 324 26.71 23.88 30.21
CA ILE A 324 27.38 22.61 30.51
C ILE A 324 28.90 22.89 30.51
N LYS A 325 29.45 23.31 31.66
CA LYS A 325 30.88 23.64 31.79
C LYS A 325 31.70 22.57 32.51
N SER A 326 31.06 21.69 33.28
CA SER A 326 31.71 20.61 34.03
C SER A 326 30.84 19.36 34.01
N GLU A 327 31.45 18.19 34.20
CA GLU A 327 30.72 16.90 34.22
C GLU A 327 29.74 16.81 35.41
N GLN A 328 29.90 17.62 36.46
CA GLN A 328 29.27 17.38 37.77
C GLN A 328 27.99 18.17 38.04
N HIS A 329 27.76 19.30 37.38
CA HIS A 329 26.58 20.15 37.63
C HIS A 329 26.25 21.05 36.44
N PHE A 330 24.98 21.45 36.36
CA PHE A 330 24.51 22.46 35.42
C PHE A 330 24.72 23.86 36.00
N TYR A 331 25.25 24.78 35.20
CA TYR A 331 25.48 26.16 35.63
C TYR A 331 24.36 27.07 35.11
N VAL A 332 23.49 27.53 36.01
CA VAL A 332 22.42 28.47 35.70
C VAL A 332 23.01 29.87 35.57
N PHE A 333 23.09 30.40 34.35
CA PHE A 333 23.63 31.73 34.08
C PHE A 333 22.56 32.78 33.78
N ARG A 334 21.31 32.35 33.55
CA ARG A 334 20.18 33.23 33.28
C ARG A 334 18.86 32.58 33.66
N TYR A 335 17.89 33.39 34.07
CA TYR A 335 16.51 32.97 34.26
C TYR A 335 15.51 33.95 33.65
N SER A 336 14.27 33.52 33.45
CA SER A 336 13.14 34.38 33.05
C SER A 336 11.83 33.85 33.60
N GLN A 337 10.91 34.74 33.97
CA GLN A 337 9.53 34.42 34.35
C GLN A 337 8.58 34.23 33.15
N ARG A 338 9.07 34.44 31.92
CA ARG A 338 8.29 34.24 30.70
C ARG A 338 8.74 32.95 30.03
N VAL A 339 7.96 31.89 30.21
CA VAL A 339 8.21 30.59 29.57
C VAL A 339 7.69 30.62 28.12
N PRO A 340 8.57 30.49 27.11
CA PRO A 340 8.13 30.44 25.72
C PRO A 340 7.32 29.17 25.42
N GLU A 341 6.20 29.28 24.70
CA GLU A 341 5.33 28.15 24.34
C GLU A 341 6.05 27.06 23.52
N ASN A 342 7.03 27.45 22.69
CA ASN A 342 7.83 26.49 21.93
C ASN A 342 8.65 25.57 22.85
N VAL A 343 9.12 26.02 24.02
CA VAL A 343 9.83 25.13 24.97
C VAL A 343 8.86 24.12 25.60
N LYS A 344 7.61 24.51 25.88
CA LYS A 344 6.57 23.59 26.37
C LYS A 344 6.15 22.57 25.31
N GLN A 345 6.09 22.98 24.05
CA GLN A 345 5.75 22.09 22.91
C GLN A 345 6.91 21.17 22.52
N ASN A 346 8.14 21.67 22.57
CA ASN A 346 9.31 20.97 22.02
C ASN A 346 10.13 20.23 23.08
N GLY A 347 10.13 20.71 24.32
CA GLY A 347 10.87 20.13 25.44
C GLY A 347 10.33 18.76 25.87
N HIS A 348 11.21 17.94 26.45
CA HIS A 348 10.85 16.64 26.99
C HIS A 348 10.36 16.78 28.43
N ILE A 349 9.30 16.05 28.77
CA ILE A 349 8.85 15.93 30.16
C ILE A 349 9.79 14.96 30.87
N ILE A 350 10.42 15.44 31.94
CA ILE A 350 11.40 14.66 32.71
C ILE A 350 11.04 14.72 34.18
N ASP A 351 10.87 13.55 34.79
CA ASP A 351 10.48 13.42 36.20
C ASP A 351 11.69 13.32 37.16
N ASP A 352 12.91 13.52 36.67
CA ASP A 352 14.12 13.52 37.51
C ASP A 352 14.12 14.69 38.53
N TYR A 353 14.86 14.54 39.64
CA TYR A 353 14.94 15.51 40.73
C TYR A 353 16.10 16.49 40.51
N PHE A 354 15.87 17.78 40.73
CA PHE A 354 16.89 18.80 40.58
C PHE A 354 17.13 19.51 41.89
N VAL A 355 18.39 19.59 42.33
CA VAL A 355 18.80 20.27 43.56
C VAL A 355 19.45 21.60 43.20
N LEU A 356 18.86 22.69 43.65
CA LEU A 356 19.43 24.03 43.54
C LEU A 356 20.47 24.24 44.63
N THR A 357 21.64 24.69 44.21
CA THR A 357 22.76 25.00 45.09
C THR A 357 23.34 26.36 44.74
N SER A 358 23.85 27.08 45.74
CA SER A 358 24.71 28.25 45.56
C SER A 358 26.06 27.97 46.22
N GLY A 359 27.13 27.77 45.45
CA GLY A 359 28.47 27.50 45.98
C GLY A 359 29.20 26.35 45.27
N TYR A 360 30.19 25.76 45.96
CA TYR A 360 31.02 24.68 45.39
C TYR A 360 30.21 23.41 45.12
N PRO A 361 30.40 22.77 43.95
CA PRO A 361 29.58 21.64 43.51
C PRO A 361 29.79 20.39 44.38
N ASN A 362 28.72 19.61 44.56
CA ASN A 362 28.73 18.42 45.40
C ASN A 362 28.88 17.15 44.55
N LYS A 363 29.85 16.30 44.88
CA LYS A 363 30.16 15.06 44.14
C LYS A 363 29.14 13.93 44.31
N SER A 364 28.02 14.16 45.00
CA SER A 364 27.01 13.12 45.31
C SER A 364 25.83 13.06 44.33
N TYR A 365 25.82 13.90 43.29
CA TYR A 365 24.76 13.97 42.27
C TYR A 365 25.14 13.30 40.94
N ASN A 366 24.15 12.99 40.10
CA ASN A 366 24.35 12.41 38.78
C ASN A 366 25.08 13.38 37.85
N TYR A 367 25.91 12.84 36.95
CA TYR A 367 26.66 13.63 35.97
C TYR A 367 25.73 14.31 34.95
N THR A 368 26.09 15.51 34.53
CA THR A 368 25.34 16.28 33.52
C THR A 368 25.26 15.54 32.18
N SER A 369 26.31 14.79 31.83
CA SER A 369 26.38 13.95 30.62
C SER A 369 25.29 12.88 30.57
N GLU A 370 24.86 12.32 31.71
CA GLU A 370 23.81 11.29 31.74
C GLU A 370 22.45 11.85 31.29
N LEU A 371 22.11 13.08 31.71
CA LEU A 371 20.89 13.76 31.28
C LEU A 371 20.97 14.21 29.82
N VAL A 372 22.14 14.69 29.38
CA VAL A 372 22.38 15.09 27.99
C VAL A 372 22.20 13.90 27.06
N ASP A 373 22.85 12.77 27.34
CA ASP A 373 22.72 11.54 26.55
C ASP A 373 21.26 11.06 26.46
N LYS A 374 20.52 11.17 27.57
CA LYS A 374 19.08 10.85 27.64
C LYS A 374 18.27 11.79 26.73
N LEU A 375 18.50 13.09 26.80
CA LEU A 375 17.83 14.10 25.98
C LEU A 375 18.16 13.96 24.49
N GLU A 376 19.40 13.68 24.14
CA GLU A 376 19.81 13.45 22.75
C GLU A 376 19.14 12.22 22.13
N ARG A 377 19.02 11.13 22.88
CA ARG A 377 18.30 9.93 22.43
C ARG A 377 16.82 10.22 22.20
N LEU A 378 16.19 10.95 23.11
CA LEU A 378 14.78 11.35 22.97
C LEU A 378 14.58 12.29 21.78
N ASN A 379 15.49 13.24 21.55
CA ASN A 379 15.48 14.09 20.35
C ASN A 379 15.61 13.27 19.07
N LYS A 380 16.55 12.32 18.99
CA LYS A 380 16.72 11.43 17.83
C LYS A 380 15.45 10.61 17.57
N GLN A 381 14.80 10.09 18.60
CA GLN A 381 13.55 9.33 18.47
C GLN A 381 12.38 10.22 18.01
N LYS A 382 12.25 11.42 18.57
CA LYS A 382 11.21 12.39 18.19
C LYS A 382 11.35 12.81 16.73
N ILE A 383 12.57 13.20 16.31
CA ILE A 383 12.87 13.57 14.92
C ILE A 383 12.58 12.40 13.97
N LYS A 384 12.98 11.18 14.33
CA LYS A 384 12.68 9.99 13.52
C LYS A 384 11.18 9.78 13.36
N LYS A 385 10.40 9.91 14.43
CA LYS A 385 8.94 9.73 14.42
C LYS A 385 8.22 10.84 13.65
N GLU A 386 8.70 12.08 13.76
CA GLU A 386 8.20 13.22 12.99
C GLU A 386 8.49 13.07 11.50
N ASN A 387 9.68 12.60 11.12
CA ASN A 387 10.03 12.32 9.74
C ASN A 387 9.20 11.17 9.17
N GLU A 388 9.05 10.06 9.91
CA GLU A 388 8.18 8.94 9.50
C GLU A 388 6.73 9.39 9.31
N ASN A 389 6.21 10.28 10.15
CA ASN A 389 4.85 10.81 10.02
C ASN A 389 4.71 11.76 8.82
N LYS A 390 5.72 12.59 8.55
CA LYS A 390 5.76 13.47 7.37
C LYS A 390 5.81 12.65 6.08
N GLU A 391 6.65 11.62 6.02
CA GLU A 391 6.75 10.70 4.88
C GLU A 391 5.44 9.95 4.62
N LYS A 392 4.81 9.40 5.67
CA LYS A 392 3.52 8.71 5.55
C LYS A 392 2.41 9.62 5.03
N LYS A 393 2.37 10.86 5.50
CA LYS A 393 1.38 11.85 5.08
C LYS A 393 1.61 12.20 3.60
N SER A 394 2.83 12.59 3.25
CA SER A 394 3.21 12.92 1.86
C SER A 394 2.96 11.79 0.87
N PHE A 395 3.18 10.53 1.28
CA PHE A 395 3.01 9.36 0.41
C PHE A 395 1.56 9.15 -0.07
N LEU A 396 0.56 9.49 0.75
CA LEU A 396 -0.86 9.30 0.41
C LEU A 396 -1.55 10.57 -0.10
N ASP A 397 -1.02 11.76 0.19
CA ASP A 397 -1.66 13.04 -0.14
C ASP A 397 -1.97 13.17 -1.65
N LYS A 398 -1.03 12.76 -2.52
CA LYS A 398 -1.22 12.70 -3.98
C LYS A 398 -2.41 11.82 -4.37
N THR A 399 -2.44 10.60 -3.82
CA THR A 399 -3.44 9.57 -4.15
C THR A 399 -4.83 9.98 -3.68
N ASP A 400 -4.95 10.56 -2.48
CA ASP A 400 -6.21 11.06 -1.95
C ASP A 400 -6.79 12.19 -2.81
N THR A 401 -5.92 13.10 -3.25
CA THR A 401 -6.31 14.23 -4.08
C THR A 401 -6.79 13.75 -5.45
N GLN A 402 -6.06 12.80 -6.05
CA GLN A 402 -6.45 12.17 -7.32
C GLN A 402 -7.83 11.49 -7.21
N LEU A 403 -8.06 10.65 -6.19
CA LEU A 403 -9.33 9.95 -6.02
C LEU A 403 -10.52 10.91 -5.81
N LYS A 404 -10.32 12.03 -5.09
CA LYS A 404 -11.35 13.06 -4.93
C LYS A 404 -11.70 13.74 -6.24
N ILE A 405 -10.71 14.02 -7.08
CA ILE A 405 -10.93 14.62 -8.41
C ILE A 405 -11.63 13.62 -9.32
N GLU A 406 -11.19 12.35 -9.36
CA GLU A 406 -11.83 11.28 -10.11
C GLU A 406 -13.30 11.10 -9.71
N ARG A 407 -13.60 11.15 -8.40
CA ARG A 407 -14.98 11.13 -7.88
C ARG A 407 -15.78 12.33 -8.41
N ALA A 408 -15.24 13.54 -8.30
CA ALA A 408 -15.93 14.74 -8.74
C ALA A 408 -16.22 14.72 -10.25
N ILE A 409 -15.28 14.25 -11.08
CA ILE A 409 -15.47 14.07 -12.52
C ILE A 409 -16.54 13.02 -12.80
N LEU A 410 -16.49 11.87 -12.11
CA LEU A 410 -17.47 10.81 -12.28
C LEU A 410 -18.89 11.25 -11.88
N ASP A 411 -19.02 11.99 -10.79
CA ASP A 411 -20.31 12.53 -10.32
C ASP A 411 -20.90 13.53 -11.30
N LYS A 412 -20.07 14.35 -11.96
CA LYS A 412 -20.50 15.21 -13.08
C LYS A 412 -21.05 14.42 -14.27
N LYS A 413 -20.52 13.22 -14.55
CA LYS A 413 -21.00 12.33 -15.63
C LYS A 413 -22.29 11.58 -15.29
N ASN A 414 -22.83 11.68 -14.06
CA ASN A 414 -24.05 10.98 -13.64
C ASN A 414 -25.34 11.64 -14.19
N ILE A 415 -25.42 11.76 -15.52
CA ILE A 415 -26.51 12.42 -16.24
C ILE A 415 -27.08 11.44 -17.26
N SER A 416 -28.41 11.45 -17.44
CA SER A 416 -29.06 10.75 -18.56
C SER A 416 -29.49 11.76 -19.62
N LEU A 417 -29.27 11.41 -20.88
CA LEU A 417 -29.73 12.15 -22.05
C LEU A 417 -30.89 11.41 -22.70
N TYR A 418 -31.94 12.12 -23.08
CA TYR A 418 -33.03 11.56 -23.87
C TYR A 418 -32.78 11.85 -25.34
N ALA A 419 -32.92 10.82 -26.18
CA ALA A 419 -32.58 10.90 -27.58
C ALA A 419 -33.60 10.15 -28.45
N GLN A 420 -33.71 10.58 -29.71
CA GLN A 420 -34.51 9.94 -30.74
C GLN A 420 -33.62 9.38 -31.84
N GLN A 421 -34.01 8.24 -32.40
CA GLN A 421 -33.29 7.63 -33.51
C GLN A 421 -33.45 8.44 -34.80
N LEU A 422 -32.34 8.89 -35.40
CA LEU A 422 -32.35 9.67 -36.65
C LEU A 422 -32.49 8.83 -37.92
N THR A 423 -32.23 7.53 -37.85
CA THR A 423 -32.20 6.65 -39.01
C THR A 423 -33.22 5.52 -38.84
N ASN A 424 -34.32 5.56 -39.61
CA ASN A 424 -35.31 4.48 -39.74
C ASN A 424 -34.76 3.21 -40.44
N GLY A 425 -33.45 3.05 -40.55
CA GLY A 425 -32.83 2.03 -41.38
C GLY A 425 -31.66 1.35 -40.69
N HIS A 426 -31.90 0.17 -40.14
CA HIS A 426 -30.89 -0.89 -40.11
C HIS A 426 -30.33 -1.04 -41.54
N LYS A 427 -29.19 -0.42 -41.86
CA LYS A 427 -28.37 -0.92 -42.97
C LYS A 427 -27.76 -2.22 -42.48
N LYS A 428 -28.33 -3.36 -42.91
CA LYS A 428 -27.79 -4.71 -42.67
C LYS A 428 -26.26 -4.67 -42.74
N GLY A 429 -25.59 -4.95 -41.62
CA GLY A 429 -24.12 -5.00 -41.51
C GLY A 429 -23.41 -3.81 -40.84
N LYS A 430 -24.07 -2.67 -40.54
CA LYS A 430 -23.43 -1.58 -39.78
C LYS A 430 -23.81 -1.61 -38.30
N LYS A 431 -22.81 -1.88 -37.43
CA LYS A 431 -22.91 -1.88 -35.95
C LYS A 431 -22.90 -0.46 -35.35
N GLU A 432 -23.68 0.44 -35.92
CA GLU A 432 -23.72 1.87 -35.55
C GLU A 432 -25.16 2.36 -35.41
N LEU A 433 -25.41 3.20 -34.41
CA LEU A 433 -26.68 3.87 -34.14
C LEU A 433 -26.41 5.38 -34.07
N ILE A 434 -27.18 6.17 -34.81
CA ILE A 434 -27.12 7.64 -34.73
C ILE A 434 -28.40 8.13 -34.07
N VAL A 435 -28.23 8.86 -32.97
CA VAL A 435 -29.32 9.42 -32.18
C VAL A 435 -29.20 10.96 -32.13
N GLU A 436 -30.34 11.63 -32.11
CA GLU A 436 -30.47 13.07 -31.88
C GLU A 436 -30.92 13.29 -30.44
N ILE A 437 -30.21 14.11 -29.69
CA ILE A 437 -30.55 14.45 -28.31
C ILE A 437 -31.77 15.38 -28.31
N VAL A 438 -32.83 14.97 -27.62
CA VAL A 438 -34.12 15.68 -27.56
C VAL A 438 -34.32 16.36 -26.19
N ASN A 439 -33.75 15.83 -25.10
CA ASN A 439 -33.81 16.46 -23.78
C ASN A 439 -32.59 16.08 -22.89
N LEU A 440 -32.09 17.00 -22.08
CA LEU A 440 -30.84 16.88 -21.30
C LEU A 440 -31.05 16.85 -19.76
N SER A 441 -32.30 16.87 -19.26
CA SER A 441 -32.56 16.93 -17.80
C SER A 441 -33.18 15.64 -17.23
N ASN A 442 -32.64 15.20 -16.07
CA ASN A 442 -33.11 14.04 -15.29
C ASN A 442 -34.46 14.28 -14.56
N ILE A 443 -35.17 15.37 -14.81
CA ILE A 443 -36.43 15.68 -14.13
C ILE A 443 -37.45 16.17 -15.16
N GLU A 444 -38.43 15.35 -15.46
CA GLU A 444 -39.65 15.79 -16.13
C GLU A 444 -40.50 16.52 -15.07
N ILE A 445 -40.19 17.79 -14.83
CA ILE A 445 -41.09 18.63 -14.04
C ILE A 445 -42.33 18.79 -14.94
N THR A 446 -43.51 18.46 -14.43
CA THR A 446 -44.79 18.59 -15.16
C THR A 446 -45.56 19.75 -14.57
N LYS A 447 -46.54 20.28 -15.32
CA LYS A 447 -47.45 21.33 -14.82
C LYS A 447 -48.22 20.91 -13.56
N GLU A 448 -48.29 19.61 -13.24
CA GLU A 448 -48.90 19.09 -12.02
C GLU A 448 -47.99 19.21 -10.80
N HIS A 449 -46.68 19.11 -10.96
CA HIS A 449 -45.71 19.30 -9.86
C HIS A 449 -45.70 20.73 -9.31
N LEU A 450 -46.13 21.72 -10.11
CA LEU A 450 -46.27 23.13 -9.75
C LEU A 450 -47.64 23.50 -9.17
N ARG A 451 -48.57 22.54 -9.02
CA ARG A 451 -49.90 22.80 -8.43
C ARG A 451 -49.94 22.57 -6.92
N ASP A 452 -48.86 22.04 -6.35
CA ASP A 452 -48.78 21.65 -4.95
C ASP A 452 -47.81 22.59 -4.20
N SER A 453 -48.34 23.37 -3.26
CA SER A 453 -47.66 24.54 -2.69
C SER A 453 -46.45 24.24 -1.80
N THR A 454 -46.19 22.96 -1.54
CA THR A 454 -45.01 22.48 -0.82
C THR A 454 -43.79 22.27 -1.73
N LYS A 455 -43.99 22.13 -3.05
CA LYS A 455 -42.92 21.94 -4.03
C LYS A 455 -42.42 23.23 -4.69
N GLU A 456 -43.15 24.33 -4.50
CA GLU A 456 -42.80 25.65 -5.01
C GLU A 456 -41.59 26.24 -4.26
N GLU A 457 -41.54 26.10 -2.93
CA GLU A 457 -40.35 26.47 -2.11
C GLU A 457 -39.13 25.61 -2.48
N GLU A 458 -39.33 24.31 -2.74
CA GLU A 458 -38.28 23.37 -3.12
C GLU A 458 -37.74 23.60 -4.55
N PHE A 459 -38.56 24.16 -5.44
CA PHE A 459 -38.15 24.60 -6.78
C PHE A 459 -37.36 25.91 -6.71
N VAL A 460 -37.80 26.88 -5.90
CA VAL A 460 -37.08 28.14 -5.70
C VAL A 460 -35.72 27.90 -5.01
N HIS A 461 -35.65 27.01 -4.02
CA HIS A 461 -34.39 26.62 -3.39
C HIS A 461 -33.40 25.99 -4.39
N ARG A 462 -33.88 25.13 -5.30
CA ARG A 462 -33.04 24.57 -6.38
C ARG A 462 -32.52 25.62 -7.36
N LEU A 463 -33.31 26.66 -7.68
CA LEU A 463 -32.83 27.78 -8.50
C LEU A 463 -31.67 28.57 -7.86
N PHE A 464 -31.62 28.61 -6.52
CA PHE A 464 -30.50 29.16 -5.77
C PHE A 464 -29.29 28.22 -5.75
N GLU A 465 -29.49 26.92 -5.49
CA GLU A 465 -28.41 25.92 -5.45
C GLU A 465 -27.72 25.74 -6.82
N ASP A 466 -28.49 25.79 -7.92
CA ASP A 466 -27.98 25.62 -9.29
C ASP A 466 -27.32 26.89 -9.86
N GLY A 467 -27.25 27.99 -9.09
CA GLY A 467 -26.66 29.25 -9.54
C GLY A 467 -27.44 29.99 -10.64
N PHE A 468 -28.66 29.53 -10.99
CA PHE A 468 -29.56 30.19 -11.97
C PHE A 468 -29.81 31.66 -11.62
N ILE A 469 -29.91 31.91 -10.32
CA ILE A 469 -30.17 33.22 -9.72
C ILE A 469 -28.93 34.12 -9.73
N ASP A 470 -27.73 33.53 -9.67
CA ASP A 470 -26.46 34.26 -9.66
C ASP A 470 -25.96 34.60 -11.07
N ASP A 471 -26.61 34.08 -12.12
CA ASP A 471 -26.35 34.48 -13.51
C ASP A 471 -26.77 35.96 -13.72
N PRO A 472 -25.85 36.84 -14.14
CA PRO A 472 -26.12 38.26 -14.39
C PRO A 472 -27.27 38.51 -15.38
N ASN A 473 -27.52 37.57 -16.30
CA ASN A 473 -28.56 37.69 -17.32
C ASN A 473 -29.98 37.45 -16.76
N ASN A 474 -30.10 36.95 -15.53
CA ASN A 474 -31.38 36.58 -14.90
C ASN A 474 -31.80 37.54 -13.75
N GLN A 475 -31.06 38.61 -13.50
CA GLN A 475 -31.22 39.52 -12.36
C GLN A 475 -32.56 40.29 -12.34
N ASP A 476 -33.09 40.69 -13.50
CA ASP A 476 -34.40 41.37 -13.59
C ASP A 476 -35.55 40.45 -13.16
N LEU A 477 -35.37 39.15 -13.35
CA LEU A 477 -36.36 38.13 -13.04
C LEU A 477 -36.35 37.78 -11.54
N LEU A 478 -35.18 37.86 -10.90
CA LEU A 478 -35.00 37.75 -9.45
C LEU A 478 -35.69 38.90 -8.70
N LYS A 479 -35.55 40.12 -9.22
CA LYS A 479 -36.18 41.32 -8.65
C LYS A 479 -37.71 41.19 -8.63
N LEU A 480 -38.26 40.63 -9.70
CA LEU A 480 -39.69 40.33 -9.85
C LEU A 480 -40.15 39.22 -8.89
N LEU A 481 -39.38 38.15 -8.72
CA LEU A 481 -39.65 37.04 -7.79
C LEU A 481 -39.68 37.52 -6.32
N ASN A 482 -38.71 38.35 -5.93
CA ASN A 482 -38.62 38.90 -4.56
C ASN A 482 -39.80 39.83 -4.21
N GLU A 483 -40.26 40.65 -5.15
CA GLU A 483 -41.48 41.47 -4.96
C GLU A 483 -42.75 40.62 -4.80
N LEU A 484 -42.77 39.42 -5.38
CA LEU A 484 -43.94 38.53 -5.36
C LEU A 484 -43.97 37.61 -4.12
N ILE A 485 -42.83 37.12 -3.65
CA ILE A 485 -42.70 36.29 -2.44
C ILE A 485 -43.09 37.09 -1.18
N GLY A 486 -42.71 38.36 -1.09
CA GLY A 486 -43.11 39.24 0.01
C GLY A 486 -44.64 39.42 0.12
N ASN A 487 -45.36 39.24 -0.98
CA ASN A 487 -46.82 39.31 -1.04
C ASN A 487 -47.52 37.98 -0.66
N TYR A 488 -46.85 36.83 -0.84
CA TYR A 488 -47.36 35.48 -0.47
C TYR A 488 -47.36 35.27 1.05
N PHE A 489 -46.34 35.78 1.75
CA PHE A 489 -46.26 35.71 3.22
C PHE A 489 -47.44 36.42 3.92
N PHE A 490 -47.97 37.46 3.30
CA PHE A 490 -49.17 38.18 3.74
C PHE A 490 -50.47 37.39 3.51
N GLU A 491 -50.48 36.48 2.53
CA GLU A 491 -51.67 35.73 2.13
C GLU A 491 -51.96 34.55 3.10
N LYS A 492 -50.92 33.78 3.45
CA LYS A 492 -51.02 32.65 4.39
C LYS A 492 -51.46 33.09 5.80
N ASN A 493 -51.11 34.32 6.19
CA ASN A 493 -51.41 34.89 7.50
C ASN A 493 -52.61 35.85 7.52
N ARG A 494 -53.32 36.02 6.40
CA ARG A 494 -54.43 36.99 6.26
C ARG A 494 -55.51 36.87 7.33
N LYS A 495 -55.92 35.63 7.65
CA LYS A 495 -56.95 35.35 8.66
C LYS A 495 -56.45 35.61 10.09
N GLU A 496 -55.18 35.38 10.35
CA GLU A 496 -54.59 35.56 11.68
C GLU A 496 -54.32 37.04 11.96
N ILE A 497 -53.85 37.78 10.94
CA ILE A 497 -53.66 39.23 10.98
C ILE A 497 -55.00 39.95 11.13
N SER A 498 -56.06 39.53 10.40
CA SER A 498 -57.39 40.14 10.59
C SER A 498 -57.97 39.83 11.98
N LYS A 499 -57.73 38.64 12.54
CA LYS A 499 -58.15 38.28 13.90
C LYS A 499 -57.42 39.08 14.97
N LYS A 500 -56.10 39.26 14.80
CA LYS A 500 -55.24 40.02 15.73
C LYS A 500 -55.51 41.53 15.69
N LEU A 501 -55.89 42.08 14.54
CA LEU A 501 -56.16 43.51 14.42
C LEU A 501 -57.56 43.93 14.92
N PHE A 502 -58.57 43.05 14.86
CA PHE A 502 -59.97 43.47 15.09
C PHE A 502 -60.72 42.75 16.22
N GLY A 503 -60.16 41.71 16.85
CA GLY A 503 -60.82 41.05 18.01
C GLY A 503 -62.24 40.54 17.75
N GLU A 504 -62.98 40.18 18.81
CA GLU A 504 -64.41 39.80 18.69
C GLU A 504 -65.27 40.99 18.22
N LEU A 505 -66.19 40.73 17.29
CA LEU A 505 -67.03 41.74 16.64
C LEU A 505 -67.76 42.64 17.65
N PRO A 506 -67.55 43.97 17.63
CA PRO A 506 -68.31 44.91 18.44
C PRO A 506 -69.77 45.00 17.98
N ARG A 507 -70.70 45.15 18.93
CA ARG A 507 -72.15 45.16 18.68
C ARG A 507 -72.68 46.48 18.08
N ASP A 508 -71.81 47.45 17.81
CA ASP A 508 -72.23 48.83 17.50
C ASP A 508 -72.23 49.17 15.99
N LYS A 509 -73.20 49.98 15.55
CA LYS A 509 -73.49 50.23 14.12
C LYS A 509 -72.46 51.14 13.42
N LYS A 510 -71.71 51.97 14.15
CA LYS A 510 -70.71 52.89 13.58
C LYS A 510 -69.40 52.20 13.19
N GLU A 511 -69.02 51.11 13.86
CA GLU A 511 -67.78 50.37 13.54
C GLU A 511 -67.94 49.44 12.33
N LYS A 512 -69.16 48.94 12.03
CA LYS A 512 -69.45 48.17 10.81
C LYS A 512 -69.17 48.95 9.52
N THR A 513 -69.31 50.27 9.52
CA THR A 513 -69.06 51.12 8.35
C THR A 513 -67.56 51.26 8.05
N ASN A 514 -66.71 51.29 9.08
CA ASN A 514 -65.26 51.27 8.92
C ASN A 514 -64.75 49.91 8.41
N ILE A 515 -65.38 48.80 8.84
CA ILE A 515 -65.07 47.46 8.33
C ILE A 515 -65.43 47.34 6.85
N LYS A 516 -66.56 47.90 6.42
CA LYS A 516 -66.98 47.85 5.01
C LYS A 516 -66.05 48.64 4.08
N ASN A 517 -65.57 49.81 4.52
CA ASN A 517 -64.56 50.57 3.77
C ASN A 517 -63.21 49.83 3.67
N ILE A 518 -62.85 49.04 4.70
CA ILE A 518 -61.64 48.22 4.69
C ILE A 518 -61.83 46.97 3.81
N GLU A 519 -63.02 46.35 3.82
CA GLU A 519 -63.38 45.26 2.91
C GLU A 519 -63.36 45.70 1.45
N ASP A 520 -63.88 46.90 1.14
CA ASP A 520 -63.87 47.45 -0.21
C ASP A 520 -62.43 47.78 -0.67
N LEU A 521 -61.58 48.30 0.23
CA LEU A 521 -60.15 48.51 -0.03
C LEU A 521 -59.39 47.19 -0.26
N LEU A 522 -59.70 46.15 0.52
CA LEU A 522 -59.13 44.81 0.38
C LEU A 522 -59.61 44.11 -0.90
N THR A 523 -60.85 44.36 -1.32
CA THR A 523 -61.44 43.80 -2.55
C THR A 523 -60.89 44.48 -3.79
N SER A 524 -60.63 45.80 -3.73
CA SER A 524 -59.89 46.56 -4.76
C SER A 524 -58.44 46.06 -4.92
N LYS A 525 -57.73 45.81 -3.81
CA LYS A 525 -56.39 45.19 -3.86
C LYS A 525 -56.44 43.73 -4.34
N TYR A 526 -57.56 43.01 -4.13
CA TYR A 526 -57.71 41.62 -4.57
C TYR A 526 -57.91 41.49 -6.09
N SER A 527 -58.63 42.40 -6.73
CA SER A 527 -58.78 42.44 -8.19
C SER A 527 -57.47 42.83 -8.90
N GLU A 528 -56.69 43.74 -8.31
CA GLU A 528 -55.33 44.07 -8.75
C GLU A 528 -54.36 42.87 -8.57
N LYS A 529 -54.51 42.11 -7.47
CA LYS A 529 -53.75 40.87 -7.19
C LYS A 529 -54.09 39.71 -8.13
N LYS A 530 -55.33 39.55 -8.60
CA LYS A 530 -55.68 38.48 -9.56
C LYS A 530 -54.98 38.66 -10.92
N SER A 531 -54.68 39.89 -11.30
CA SER A 531 -53.85 40.23 -12.46
C SER A 531 -52.37 39.88 -12.23
N ASN A 532 -51.84 40.21 -11.04
CA ASN A 532 -50.46 39.87 -10.66
C ASN A 532 -50.25 38.36 -10.44
N PHE A 533 -51.26 37.62 -10.00
CA PHE A 533 -51.22 36.15 -9.87
C PHE A 533 -51.23 35.45 -11.24
N LYS A 534 -52.00 35.96 -12.21
CA LYS A 534 -51.91 35.50 -13.61
C LYS A 534 -50.55 35.82 -14.23
N LYS A 535 -49.95 36.97 -13.91
CA LYS A 535 -48.57 37.30 -14.31
C LYS A 535 -47.54 36.39 -13.63
N LEU A 536 -47.72 36.05 -12.35
CA LEU A 536 -46.87 35.11 -11.62
C LEU A 536 -46.93 33.71 -12.26
N ILE A 537 -48.14 33.20 -12.55
CA ILE A 537 -48.32 31.93 -13.26
C ILE A 537 -47.68 32.00 -14.66
N PHE A 538 -47.88 33.10 -15.40
CA PHE A 538 -47.29 33.29 -16.73
C PHE A 538 -45.75 33.35 -16.69
N ASN A 539 -45.17 34.02 -15.69
CA ASN A 539 -43.73 34.17 -15.52
C ASN A 539 -43.07 32.93 -14.92
N ALA A 540 -43.75 32.20 -14.04
CA ALA A 540 -43.33 30.89 -13.54
C ALA A 540 -43.39 29.83 -14.65
N LEU A 541 -44.40 29.89 -15.53
CA LEU A 541 -44.45 29.08 -16.75
C LEU A 541 -43.32 29.46 -17.71
N ARG A 542 -43.00 30.74 -17.87
CA ARG A 542 -41.85 31.18 -18.68
C ARG A 542 -40.50 30.73 -18.10
N LEU A 543 -40.35 30.80 -16.78
CA LEU A 543 -39.19 30.25 -16.06
C LEU A 543 -39.08 28.74 -16.25
N PHE A 544 -40.20 28.05 -16.19
CA PHE A 544 -40.27 26.62 -16.44
C PHE A 544 -39.95 26.26 -17.89
N ASP A 545 -40.30 27.13 -18.85
CA ASP A 545 -39.92 26.96 -20.26
C ASP A 545 -38.43 27.30 -20.48
N MET A 546 -37.86 28.25 -19.74
CA MET A 546 -36.47 28.72 -19.89
C MET A 546 -35.44 27.98 -19.03
N TYR A 547 -35.83 27.37 -17.91
CA TYR A 547 -34.94 26.68 -16.98
C TYR A 547 -34.35 25.39 -17.58
N PRO A 548 -35.10 24.58 -18.35
CA PRO A 548 -34.52 23.53 -19.16
C PRO A 548 -33.47 24.07 -20.12
N ASP A 549 -33.72 25.19 -20.81
CA ASP A 549 -32.76 25.81 -21.74
C ASP A 549 -31.51 26.34 -21.02
N TYR A 550 -31.64 26.88 -19.80
CA TYR A 550 -30.50 27.28 -18.97
C TYR A 550 -29.67 26.08 -18.50
N LEU A 551 -30.32 25.03 -17.99
CA LEU A 551 -29.66 23.77 -17.62
C LEU A 551 -28.99 23.14 -18.84
N ILE A 552 -29.63 23.22 -20.01
CA ILE A 552 -29.06 22.79 -21.30
C ILE A 552 -27.81 23.63 -21.60
N LYS A 553 -27.85 24.95 -21.42
CA LYS A 553 -26.75 25.86 -21.76
C LYS A 553 -25.55 25.74 -20.82
N GLN A 554 -25.76 25.63 -19.51
CA GLN A 554 -24.67 25.34 -18.56
C GLN A 554 -24.09 23.95 -18.78
N LYS A 555 -24.93 22.94 -19.05
CA LYS A 555 -24.46 21.56 -19.21
C LYS A 555 -23.92 21.27 -20.62
N GLU A 556 -24.25 22.06 -21.64
CA GLU A 556 -23.64 22.01 -22.99
C GLU A 556 -22.17 22.46 -22.97
N GLU A 557 -21.75 23.28 -21.99
CA GLU A 557 -20.34 23.67 -21.78
C GLU A 557 -19.51 22.54 -21.13
N ASP A 558 -20.14 21.68 -20.33
CA ASP A 558 -19.55 20.51 -19.65
C ASP A 558 -19.79 19.21 -20.45
N LYS A 559 -18.95 18.90 -21.43
CA LYS A 559 -18.98 17.68 -22.28
C LYS A 559 -19.61 16.43 -21.58
N PHE A 560 -20.90 16.16 -21.80
CA PHE A 560 -21.67 15.10 -21.11
C PHE A 560 -21.10 13.69 -21.26
N PHE A 561 -20.73 13.36 -22.49
CA PHE A 561 -20.05 12.11 -22.84
C PHE A 561 -18.76 12.46 -23.56
N THR A 562 -17.81 11.56 -23.47
CA THR A 562 -16.57 11.58 -24.21
C THR A 562 -16.53 10.40 -25.19
N ILE A 563 -15.71 10.52 -26.22
CA ILE A 563 -15.53 9.42 -27.18
C ILE A 563 -14.94 8.22 -26.42
N ASN A 564 -15.52 7.04 -26.64
CA ASN A 564 -15.28 5.76 -25.99
C ASN A 564 -15.92 5.58 -24.60
N ASP A 565 -16.78 6.49 -24.15
CA ASP A 565 -17.57 6.23 -22.93
C ASP A 565 -18.55 5.07 -23.16
N ASP A 566 -18.59 4.16 -22.19
CA ASP A 566 -19.60 3.10 -22.09
C ASP A 566 -20.90 3.70 -21.56
N VAL A 567 -21.98 3.59 -22.34
CA VAL A 567 -23.31 4.11 -22.01
C VAL A 567 -24.35 3.00 -22.02
N ILE A 568 -25.36 3.15 -21.16
CA ILE A 568 -26.52 2.27 -21.09
C ILE A 568 -27.67 2.96 -21.81
N ILE A 569 -28.25 2.26 -22.79
CA ILE A 569 -29.44 2.72 -23.51
C ILE A 569 -30.67 1.97 -23.00
N GLU A 570 -31.63 2.74 -22.49
CA GLU A 570 -32.93 2.26 -22.01
C GLU A 570 -34.07 2.76 -22.89
N SER A 571 -35.17 2.00 -22.97
CA SER A 571 -36.43 2.49 -23.53
C SER A 571 -37.10 3.48 -22.57
N ILE A 572 -37.66 4.57 -23.09
CA ILE A 572 -38.49 5.50 -22.29
C ILE A 572 -39.85 4.85 -21.95
N ASP A 573 -40.40 4.04 -22.85
CA ASP A 573 -41.63 3.30 -22.58
C ASP A 573 -41.41 2.24 -21.48
N LYS A 574 -42.09 2.42 -20.34
CA LYS A 574 -42.02 1.53 -19.17
C LYS A 574 -42.49 0.09 -19.46
N ASN A 575 -43.24 -0.13 -20.54
CA ASN A 575 -43.69 -1.46 -20.95
C ASN A 575 -42.65 -2.22 -21.80
N SER A 576 -41.57 -1.54 -22.19
CA SER A 576 -40.50 -2.07 -23.04
C SER A 576 -39.25 -2.34 -22.21
N LYS A 577 -38.85 -3.61 -22.08
CA LYS A 577 -37.62 -4.05 -21.38
C LYS A 577 -36.37 -3.93 -22.26
N TYR A 578 -36.13 -2.78 -22.86
CA TYR A 578 -34.90 -2.53 -23.60
C TYR A 578 -33.85 -1.90 -22.68
N ASN A 579 -32.74 -2.60 -22.45
CA ASN A 579 -31.58 -2.12 -21.70
C ASN A 579 -30.33 -2.78 -22.30
N GLU A 580 -29.59 -2.03 -23.11
CA GLU A 580 -28.43 -2.54 -23.84
C GLU A 580 -27.25 -1.58 -23.74
N LYS A 581 -26.04 -2.13 -23.79
CA LYS A 581 -24.80 -1.35 -23.68
C LYS A 581 -24.28 -0.91 -25.04
N PHE A 582 -23.89 0.34 -25.11
CA PHE A 582 -23.31 0.96 -26.30
C PHE A 582 -22.04 1.73 -25.91
N THR A 583 -21.19 2.00 -26.89
CA THR A 583 -19.99 2.82 -26.72
C THR A 583 -20.09 4.05 -27.62
N VAL A 584 -19.77 5.22 -27.06
CA VAL A 584 -19.82 6.50 -27.78
C VAL A 584 -18.70 6.56 -28.81
N LYS A 585 -19.04 6.57 -30.11
CA LYS A 585 -18.07 6.63 -31.21
C LYS A 585 -17.74 8.07 -31.62
N ASN A 586 -18.76 8.93 -31.66
CA ASN A 586 -18.61 10.31 -32.08
C ASN A 586 -19.71 11.18 -31.47
N ILE A 587 -19.39 12.44 -31.19
CA ILE A 587 -20.33 13.42 -30.65
C ILE A 587 -20.26 14.64 -31.57
N ASN A 588 -21.38 14.97 -32.20
CA ASN A 588 -21.54 16.15 -33.02
C ASN A 588 -22.39 17.16 -32.26
N THR A 589 -21.73 17.95 -31.41
CA THR A 589 -22.38 18.96 -30.55
C THR A 589 -23.19 19.97 -31.36
N PRO A 590 -22.70 20.56 -32.48
CA PRO A 590 -23.48 21.51 -33.28
C PRO A 590 -24.79 20.94 -33.84
N LYS A 591 -24.85 19.62 -34.05
CA LYS A 591 -26.06 18.94 -34.56
C LYS A 591 -26.86 18.24 -33.47
N LYS A 592 -26.41 18.27 -32.20
CA LYS A 592 -26.99 17.49 -31.09
C LYS A 592 -27.06 15.98 -31.39
N GLN A 593 -26.08 15.44 -32.13
CA GLN A 593 -26.08 14.03 -32.54
C GLN A 593 -24.99 13.23 -31.83
N ILE A 594 -25.33 12.03 -31.38
CA ILE A 594 -24.36 11.06 -30.88
C ILE A 594 -24.36 9.85 -31.81
N THR A 595 -23.18 9.40 -32.20
CA THR A 595 -22.98 8.12 -32.89
C THR A 595 -22.53 7.09 -31.86
N LEU A 596 -23.30 6.03 -31.71
CA LEU A 596 -23.11 4.94 -30.77
C LEU A 596 -22.76 3.65 -31.52
N THR A 597 -21.94 2.81 -30.92
CA THR A 597 -21.56 1.49 -31.46
C THR A 597 -21.94 0.39 -30.48
N TYR A 598 -22.23 -0.80 -30.99
CA TYR A 598 -22.67 -1.93 -30.18
C TYR A 598 -22.08 -3.24 -30.71
N SER A 599 -21.80 -4.19 -29.83
CA SER A 599 -21.01 -5.39 -30.15
C SER A 599 -21.85 -6.57 -30.66
N LYS A 600 -23.08 -6.74 -30.14
CA LYS A 600 -24.01 -7.82 -30.45
C LYS A 600 -25.05 -7.39 -31.49
N GLU A 601 -25.53 -8.27 -32.36
CA GLU A 601 -26.66 -7.89 -33.24
C GLU A 601 -27.93 -7.63 -32.40
N ILE A 602 -28.51 -6.43 -32.53
CA ILE A 602 -29.72 -6.02 -31.82
C ILE A 602 -30.86 -5.99 -32.83
N SER A 603 -31.92 -6.77 -32.57
CA SER A 603 -33.01 -7.02 -33.53
C SER A 603 -33.99 -5.86 -33.68
N LYS A 604 -34.17 -5.02 -32.64
CA LYS A 604 -35.05 -3.85 -32.68
C LYS A 604 -34.65 -2.84 -31.60
N ILE A 605 -34.31 -1.62 -32.01
CA ILE A 605 -33.99 -0.51 -31.12
C ILE A 605 -35.23 0.40 -31.02
N PRO A 606 -35.66 0.82 -29.82
CA PRO A 606 -36.77 1.78 -29.67
C PRO A 606 -36.47 3.14 -30.32
N ASN A 607 -37.50 3.84 -30.78
CA ASN A 607 -37.34 5.17 -31.39
C ASN A 607 -36.96 6.24 -30.36
N GLU A 608 -37.47 6.11 -29.13
CA GLU A 608 -37.21 7.02 -28.01
C GLU A 608 -36.36 6.31 -26.96
N LEU A 609 -35.22 6.90 -26.65
CA LEU A 609 -34.15 6.28 -25.91
C LEU A 609 -33.70 7.19 -24.77
N LYS A 610 -33.37 6.59 -23.63
CA LYS A 610 -32.64 7.22 -22.54
C LYS A 610 -31.22 6.67 -22.54
N ILE A 611 -30.23 7.54 -22.68
CA ILE A 611 -28.81 7.24 -22.74
C ILE A 611 -28.20 7.71 -21.43
N SER A 612 -27.69 6.79 -20.63
CA SER A 612 -27.08 7.10 -19.34
C SER A 612 -25.63 6.64 -19.32
N PHE A 613 -24.76 7.38 -18.63
CA PHE A 613 -23.41 6.89 -18.35
C PHE A 613 -23.48 5.62 -17.49
N ASP A 614 -22.58 4.64 -17.67
CA ASP A 614 -22.48 3.46 -16.80
C ASP A 614 -21.89 3.85 -15.42
N TYR A 615 -22.61 4.72 -14.70
CA TYR A 615 -22.18 5.33 -13.43
C TYR A 615 -22.01 4.27 -12.34
N ASP A 616 -22.96 3.36 -12.19
CA ASP A 616 -22.91 2.33 -11.14
C ASP A 616 -21.65 1.47 -11.22
N ARG A 617 -21.22 1.11 -12.44
CA ARG A 617 -20.01 0.34 -12.65
C ARG A 617 -18.77 1.15 -12.29
N ASN A 618 -18.63 2.37 -12.83
CA ASN A 618 -17.45 3.21 -12.59
C ASN A 618 -17.36 3.67 -11.13
N SER A 619 -18.50 4.02 -10.51
CA SER A 619 -18.63 4.33 -9.08
C SER A 619 -18.28 3.11 -8.24
N GLY A 620 -18.73 1.92 -8.64
CA GLY A 620 -18.34 0.66 -8.04
C GLY A 620 -16.82 0.43 -8.04
N VAL A 621 -16.12 0.74 -9.14
CA VAL A 621 -14.65 0.65 -9.23
C VAL A 621 -13.99 1.65 -8.28
N LEU A 622 -14.40 2.91 -8.33
CA LEU A 622 -13.82 3.97 -7.51
C LEU A 622 -14.04 3.73 -6.00
N ASN A 623 -15.24 3.26 -5.62
CA ASN A 623 -15.55 2.86 -4.24
C ASN A 623 -14.59 1.77 -3.72
N LYS A 624 -14.17 0.83 -4.58
CA LYS A 624 -13.24 -0.24 -4.20
C LYS A 624 -11.83 0.30 -3.96
N GLN A 625 -11.39 1.22 -4.82
CA GLN A 625 -10.12 1.92 -4.70
C GLN A 625 -10.08 2.77 -3.43
N GLU A 626 -11.07 3.63 -3.19
CA GLU A 626 -11.19 4.45 -1.98
C GLU A 626 -11.19 3.59 -0.70
N TYR A 627 -11.94 2.49 -0.70
CA TYR A 627 -11.97 1.55 0.43
C TYR A 627 -10.61 0.92 0.68
N SER A 628 -9.86 0.54 -0.36
CA SER A 628 -8.53 -0.03 -0.21
C SER A 628 -7.53 0.95 0.41
N ILE A 629 -7.60 2.24 0.04
CA ILE A 629 -6.77 3.30 0.62
C ILE A 629 -7.17 3.57 2.08
N LYS A 630 -8.46 3.53 2.40
CA LYS A 630 -8.94 3.64 3.79
C LYS A 630 -8.40 2.52 4.67
N ASP A 631 -8.40 1.28 4.17
CA ASP A 631 -7.84 0.14 4.90
C ASP A 631 -6.33 0.29 5.12
N LEU A 632 -5.59 0.75 4.12
CA LEU A 632 -4.16 1.05 4.25
C LEU A 632 -3.88 2.10 5.34
N LYS A 633 -4.67 3.18 5.39
CA LYS A 633 -4.54 4.25 6.41
C LYS A 633 -4.88 3.79 7.82
N SER A 634 -5.90 2.95 7.95
CA SER A 634 -6.37 2.43 9.24
C SER A 634 -5.58 1.22 9.73
N ASN A 635 -4.51 0.83 9.01
CA ASN A 635 -3.72 -0.36 9.30
C ASN A 635 -4.56 -1.66 9.29
N ASN A 636 -5.65 -1.67 8.51
CA ASN A 636 -6.53 -2.82 8.30
C ASN A 636 -6.04 -3.66 7.11
N THR A 637 -4.77 -4.04 7.17
CA THR A 637 -4.07 -4.83 6.15
C THR A 637 -3.50 -6.09 6.80
N THR A 638 -3.45 -7.20 6.05
CA THR A 638 -2.88 -8.47 6.56
C THR A 638 -1.39 -8.33 6.89
N ILE A 639 -0.63 -7.51 6.15
CA ILE A 639 0.71 -7.07 6.56
C ILE A 639 0.56 -5.94 7.58
N GLU A 640 1.06 -6.15 8.80
CA GLU A 640 1.09 -5.09 9.82
C GLU A 640 1.98 -3.92 9.40
N ASN A 641 1.50 -2.70 9.65
CA ASN A 641 2.17 -1.44 9.35
C ASN A 641 2.58 -1.33 7.87
N LEU A 642 1.77 -1.89 6.96
CA LEU A 642 2.07 -1.92 5.52
C LEU A 642 2.40 -0.53 4.98
N LEU A 643 1.62 0.50 5.35
CA LEU A 643 1.87 1.88 4.96
C LEU A 643 3.29 2.34 5.33
N SER A 644 3.74 2.00 6.55
CA SER A 644 5.09 2.33 7.01
C SER A 644 6.18 1.61 6.23
N LYS A 645 5.92 0.34 5.86
CA LYS A 645 6.87 -0.47 5.09
C LYS A 645 6.99 0.04 3.66
N ILE A 646 5.88 0.37 3.01
CA ILE A 646 5.92 0.88 1.62
C ILE A 646 6.36 2.34 1.54
N SER A 647 6.13 3.16 2.58
CA SER A 647 6.62 4.54 2.64
C SER A 647 8.12 4.61 2.92
N ASN A 648 8.63 3.70 3.76
CA ASN A 648 10.04 3.56 4.10
C ASN A 648 10.51 2.11 3.90
N PRO A 649 10.75 1.69 2.64
CA PRO A 649 11.10 0.31 2.33
C PRO A 649 12.41 -0.17 2.93
N ASN A 650 13.34 0.73 3.26
CA ASN A 650 14.62 0.38 3.88
C ASN A 650 14.49 -0.04 5.36
N ALA A 651 13.28 0.06 5.93
CA ALA A 651 12.96 -0.60 7.20
C ALA A 651 12.88 -2.13 7.08
N LEU A 652 12.78 -2.69 5.86
CA LEU A 652 12.91 -4.12 5.59
C LEU A 652 14.39 -4.52 5.64
N ALA A 653 14.94 -4.74 6.84
CA ALA A 653 16.31 -5.21 6.98
C ALA A 653 16.41 -6.68 6.56
N PRO A 654 17.35 -7.07 5.66
CA PRO A 654 17.57 -8.47 5.33
C PRO A 654 18.08 -9.21 6.57
N LYS A 655 17.32 -10.21 7.02
CA LYS A 655 17.62 -10.96 8.24
C LYS A 655 18.39 -12.25 7.99
N ARG A 656 18.58 -12.66 6.72
CA ARG A 656 19.06 -13.99 6.35
C ARG A 656 19.59 -14.08 4.94
N GLU A 657 20.44 -15.07 4.69
CA GLU A 657 20.81 -15.49 3.34
C GLU A 657 19.60 -16.10 2.61
N ILE A 658 19.49 -15.82 1.31
CA ILE A 658 18.41 -16.36 0.46
C ILE A 658 18.74 -17.82 0.12
N PRO A 659 17.93 -18.80 0.59
CA PRO A 659 18.15 -20.20 0.26
C PRO A 659 17.81 -20.45 -1.22
N LYS A 660 18.69 -21.17 -1.92
CA LYS A 660 18.43 -21.64 -3.29
C LYS A 660 17.39 -22.75 -3.29
N CYS A 661 16.52 -22.79 -4.30
CA CYS A 661 15.63 -23.91 -4.52
C CYS A 661 16.44 -25.14 -4.99
N GLU A 662 16.15 -26.32 -4.44
CA GLU A 662 16.90 -27.55 -4.76
C GLU A 662 16.72 -27.99 -6.21
N ASN A 663 15.50 -27.83 -6.75
CA ASN A 663 15.15 -28.18 -8.12
C ASN A 663 14.18 -27.14 -8.69
N TYR A 664 14.31 -26.83 -9.97
CA TYR A 664 13.39 -25.95 -10.71
C TYR A 664 12.49 -26.79 -11.63
N PHE A 665 11.20 -26.47 -11.68
CA PHE A 665 10.24 -27.23 -12.49
C PHE A 665 10.47 -27.01 -13.98
N ASN A 666 10.75 -25.76 -14.36
CA ASN A 666 11.20 -25.44 -15.71
C ASN A 666 12.72 -25.51 -15.79
N THR A 667 13.25 -26.51 -16.50
CA THR A 667 14.70 -26.68 -16.68
C THR A 667 15.34 -25.67 -17.64
N GLN A 668 14.55 -24.82 -18.31
CA GLN A 668 15.04 -23.83 -19.28
C GLN A 668 15.26 -22.44 -18.68
N ILE A 669 14.98 -22.22 -17.40
CA ILE A 669 15.22 -20.93 -16.75
C ILE A 669 16.72 -20.73 -16.46
N ASP A 670 17.20 -19.51 -16.68
CA ASP A 670 18.61 -19.14 -16.47
C ASP A 670 18.94 -18.80 -15.01
N GLU A 671 20.22 -18.65 -14.69
CA GLU A 671 20.69 -18.35 -13.32
C GLU A 671 20.10 -17.06 -12.71
N ASN A 672 19.80 -16.03 -13.52
CA ASN A 672 19.24 -14.77 -13.05
C ASN A 672 17.73 -14.93 -12.77
N GLN A 673 17.00 -15.64 -13.63
CA GLN A 673 15.61 -16.03 -13.36
C GLN A 673 15.50 -16.93 -12.12
N GLN A 674 16.44 -17.86 -11.92
CA GLN A 674 16.51 -18.72 -10.73
C GLN A 674 16.68 -17.89 -9.45
N GLU A 675 17.55 -16.89 -9.46
CA GLU A 675 17.73 -15.99 -8.31
C GLU A 675 16.44 -15.22 -7.98
N ALA A 676 15.69 -14.76 -8.99
CA ALA A 676 14.39 -14.13 -8.78
C ALA A 676 13.38 -15.09 -8.12
N VAL A 677 13.37 -16.35 -8.56
CA VAL A 677 12.52 -17.42 -7.99
C VAL A 677 12.93 -17.72 -6.54
N ASP A 678 14.22 -17.80 -6.26
CA ASP A 678 14.76 -18.06 -4.92
C ASP A 678 14.37 -16.95 -3.95
N LYS A 679 14.56 -15.68 -4.35
CA LYS A 679 14.11 -14.50 -3.60
C LYS A 679 12.62 -14.58 -3.28
N ALA A 680 11.79 -14.80 -4.29
CA ALA A 680 10.33 -14.89 -4.14
C ALA A 680 9.91 -16.02 -3.19
N ALA A 681 10.49 -17.21 -3.35
CA ALA A 681 10.20 -18.37 -2.50
C ALA A 681 10.73 -18.21 -1.07
N SER A 682 11.70 -17.31 -0.87
CA SER A 682 12.29 -16.97 0.43
C SER A 682 11.57 -15.83 1.17
N LEU A 683 10.47 -15.27 0.66
CA LEU A 683 9.76 -14.23 1.41
C LEU A 683 9.15 -14.78 2.72
N GLU A 684 9.34 -14.06 3.83
CA GLU A 684 8.64 -14.26 5.11
C GLU A 684 7.36 -13.41 5.19
N ASN A 685 6.52 -13.67 6.20
CA ASN A 685 5.30 -12.89 6.39
C ASN A 685 5.63 -11.42 6.65
N GLY A 686 4.94 -10.53 5.93
CA GLY A 686 5.14 -9.10 6.02
C GLY A 686 6.27 -8.54 5.14
N GLU A 687 6.87 -9.36 4.27
CA GLU A 687 7.87 -8.97 3.28
C GLU A 687 7.28 -8.93 1.86
N TYR A 688 7.99 -8.25 0.96
CA TYR A 688 7.64 -8.18 -0.45
C TYR A 688 8.86 -8.08 -1.36
N LEU A 689 8.70 -8.49 -2.62
CA LEU A 689 9.74 -8.46 -3.65
C LEU A 689 9.27 -7.65 -4.86
N VAL A 690 10.16 -6.82 -5.41
CA VAL A 690 9.93 -6.07 -6.65
C VAL A 690 10.84 -6.58 -7.75
N ILE A 691 10.25 -7.19 -8.78
CA ILE A 691 10.96 -7.74 -9.94
C ILE A 691 10.74 -6.83 -11.14
N GLN A 692 11.80 -6.14 -11.58
CA GLN A 692 11.82 -5.47 -12.87
C GLN A 692 12.15 -6.48 -13.97
N GLY A 693 11.18 -6.69 -14.86
CA GLY A 693 11.34 -7.53 -16.03
C GLY A 693 11.22 -6.72 -17.31
N PRO A 694 12.34 -6.32 -17.94
CA PRO A 694 12.35 -5.71 -19.26
C PRO A 694 11.60 -6.53 -20.34
N PRO A 695 11.36 -5.98 -21.54
CA PRO A 695 10.75 -6.70 -22.64
C PRO A 695 11.49 -8.00 -22.97
N GLY A 696 10.76 -9.08 -23.20
CA GLY A 696 11.36 -10.35 -23.64
C GLY A 696 12.13 -11.14 -22.58
N THR A 697 12.14 -10.71 -21.31
CA THR A 697 12.94 -11.36 -20.24
C THR A 697 12.27 -12.56 -19.56
N GLY A 698 11.08 -12.96 -20.02
CA GLY A 698 10.40 -14.15 -19.51
C GLY A 698 9.62 -13.94 -18.20
N LYS A 699 9.14 -12.73 -17.89
CA LYS A 699 8.30 -12.44 -16.70
C LYS A 699 7.26 -13.51 -16.38
N THR A 700 6.41 -13.86 -17.34
CA THR A 700 5.37 -14.89 -17.17
C THR A 700 5.96 -16.26 -16.82
N THR A 701 7.12 -16.61 -17.38
CA THR A 701 7.83 -17.85 -17.05
C THR A 701 8.33 -17.85 -15.61
N VAL A 702 8.93 -16.73 -15.16
CA VAL A 702 9.36 -16.55 -13.76
C VAL A 702 8.17 -16.62 -12.80
N ILE A 703 7.07 -15.93 -13.09
CA ILE A 703 5.84 -15.99 -12.28
C ILE A 703 5.32 -17.43 -12.19
N THR A 704 5.31 -18.15 -13.30
CA THR A 704 4.83 -19.55 -13.35
C THR A 704 5.69 -20.45 -12.46
N GLU A 705 7.02 -20.31 -12.55
CA GLU A 705 7.96 -21.05 -11.72
C GLU A 705 7.79 -20.71 -10.24
N ILE A 706 7.66 -19.42 -9.89
CA ILE A 706 7.41 -18.97 -8.50
C ILE A 706 6.17 -19.67 -7.92
N ILE A 707 5.07 -19.71 -8.66
CA ILE A 707 3.82 -20.36 -8.22
C ILE A 707 4.06 -21.86 -7.97
N ASN A 708 4.72 -22.54 -8.90
CA ASN A 708 5.03 -23.97 -8.75
C ASN A 708 5.91 -24.24 -7.54
N GLN A 709 6.93 -23.42 -7.30
CA GLN A 709 7.80 -23.52 -6.13
C GLN A 709 7.03 -23.32 -4.82
N ILE A 710 6.17 -22.30 -4.74
CA ILE A 710 5.33 -22.05 -3.56
C ILE A 710 4.40 -23.24 -3.29
N LEU A 711 3.71 -23.74 -4.32
CA LEU A 711 2.77 -24.86 -4.19
C LEU A 711 3.47 -26.19 -3.83
N SER A 712 4.71 -26.37 -4.28
CA SER A 712 5.53 -27.54 -3.95
C SER A 712 5.94 -27.55 -2.48
N LYS A 713 6.39 -26.39 -1.96
CA LYS A 713 6.79 -26.21 -0.56
C LYS A 713 5.60 -26.20 0.39
N ASN A 714 4.47 -25.63 -0.02
CA ASN A 714 3.25 -25.58 0.76
C ASN A 714 2.02 -25.90 -0.11
N LYS A 715 1.56 -27.17 -0.04
CA LYS A 715 0.39 -27.65 -0.78
C LYS A 715 -0.93 -26.96 -0.40
N LEU A 716 -0.97 -26.24 0.73
CA LEU A 716 -2.12 -25.49 1.21
C LEU A 716 -2.03 -23.99 0.92
N ALA A 717 -0.95 -23.52 0.30
CA ALA A 717 -0.78 -22.10 0.00
C ALA A 717 -1.93 -21.59 -0.88
N LYS A 718 -2.48 -20.44 -0.47
CA LYS A 718 -3.41 -19.67 -1.31
C LYS A 718 -2.67 -18.53 -2.00
N ILE A 719 -2.71 -18.56 -3.32
CA ILE A 719 -2.00 -17.61 -4.19
C ILE A 719 -3.03 -16.85 -5.01
N LEU A 720 -2.96 -15.52 -4.97
CA LEU A 720 -3.69 -14.65 -5.89
C LEU A 720 -2.72 -14.15 -6.97
N VAL A 721 -3.04 -14.40 -8.22
CA VAL A 721 -2.36 -13.84 -9.39
C VAL A 721 -3.25 -12.78 -10.00
N THR A 722 -2.72 -11.56 -10.14
CA THR A 722 -3.48 -10.43 -10.64
C THR A 722 -2.66 -9.55 -11.57
N SER A 723 -3.34 -8.81 -12.44
CA SER A 723 -2.72 -7.82 -13.32
C SER A 723 -3.72 -6.72 -13.69
N GLN A 724 -3.24 -5.65 -14.33
CA GLN A 724 -4.09 -4.60 -14.86
C GLN A 724 -4.96 -5.11 -16.04
N SER A 725 -4.41 -5.99 -16.89
CA SER A 725 -5.07 -6.46 -18.11
C SER A 725 -5.56 -7.92 -17.99
N ASN A 726 -6.67 -8.26 -18.65
CA ASN A 726 -7.15 -9.65 -18.69
C ASN A 726 -6.14 -10.57 -19.40
N GLN A 727 -5.50 -10.08 -20.47
CA GLN A 727 -4.54 -10.85 -21.27
C GLN A 727 -3.32 -11.28 -20.44
N ALA A 728 -2.75 -10.38 -19.63
CA ALA A 728 -1.61 -10.74 -18.77
C ALA A 728 -1.97 -11.81 -17.74
N VAL A 729 -3.15 -11.72 -17.13
CA VAL A 729 -3.67 -12.74 -16.19
C VAL A 729 -3.85 -14.08 -16.89
N ASP A 730 -4.48 -14.08 -18.07
CA ASP A 730 -4.79 -15.30 -18.82
C ASP A 730 -3.50 -15.99 -19.31
N ASN A 731 -2.47 -15.22 -19.72
CA ASN A 731 -1.16 -15.76 -20.11
C ASN A 731 -0.48 -16.57 -18.99
N VAL A 732 -0.59 -16.13 -17.72
CA VAL A 732 -0.07 -16.89 -16.58
C VAL A 732 -0.94 -18.11 -16.29
N LEU A 733 -2.27 -17.95 -16.35
CA LEU A 733 -3.22 -19.03 -16.11
C LEU A 733 -3.02 -20.19 -17.08
N GLU A 734 -2.84 -19.89 -18.37
CA GLU A 734 -2.66 -20.89 -19.42
C GLU A 734 -1.47 -21.81 -19.16
N LYS A 735 -0.37 -21.28 -18.61
CA LYS A 735 0.79 -22.09 -18.22
C LYS A 735 0.57 -22.88 -16.92
N ILE A 736 -0.04 -22.25 -15.92
CA ILE A 736 -0.24 -22.89 -14.61
C ILE A 736 -1.26 -24.03 -14.70
N CYS A 737 -2.26 -23.91 -15.56
CA CYS A 737 -3.32 -24.93 -15.70
C CYS A 737 -2.84 -26.28 -16.25
N GLU A 738 -1.61 -26.37 -16.77
CA GLU A 738 -0.97 -27.62 -17.17
C GLU A 738 -0.47 -28.44 -15.97
N SER A 739 -0.16 -27.78 -14.86
CA SER A 739 0.43 -28.40 -13.65
C SER A 739 -0.48 -28.36 -12.42
N GLU A 740 -1.51 -27.51 -12.44
CA GLU A 740 -2.45 -27.29 -11.34
C GLU A 740 -3.90 -27.32 -11.84
N GLU A 741 -4.77 -28.07 -11.15
CA GLU A 741 -6.21 -28.12 -11.48
C GLU A 741 -7.08 -27.28 -10.53
N LYS A 742 -6.57 -26.92 -9.34
CA LYS A 742 -7.33 -26.18 -8.30
C LYS A 742 -7.24 -24.68 -8.52
N ILE A 743 -7.70 -24.25 -9.69
CA ILE A 743 -7.64 -22.88 -10.19
C ILE A 743 -9.04 -22.28 -10.33
N VAL A 744 -9.16 -20.98 -10.12
CA VAL A 744 -10.34 -20.21 -10.54
C VAL A 744 -9.96 -18.86 -11.15
N ARG A 745 -10.71 -18.45 -12.17
CA ARG A 745 -10.61 -17.14 -12.83
C ARG A 745 -11.87 -16.32 -12.59
N PHE A 746 -11.72 -15.16 -11.97
CA PHE A 746 -12.79 -14.19 -11.74
C PHE A 746 -12.75 -13.07 -12.78
N GLY A 747 -13.88 -12.74 -13.39
CA GLY A 747 -13.99 -11.60 -14.31
C GLY A 747 -15.42 -11.38 -14.78
N ASN A 748 -15.87 -10.11 -14.82
CA ASN A 748 -17.26 -9.78 -15.13
C ASN A 748 -17.64 -9.99 -16.60
N ASP A 749 -16.66 -10.05 -17.51
CA ASP A 749 -16.88 -10.11 -18.95
C ASP A 749 -16.12 -11.27 -19.57
N LYS A 750 -16.83 -12.38 -19.78
CA LYS A 750 -16.30 -13.61 -20.38
C LYS A 750 -15.78 -13.42 -21.80
N SER A 751 -16.27 -12.41 -22.53
CA SER A 751 -15.83 -12.15 -23.91
C SER A 751 -14.39 -11.61 -23.99
N LYS A 752 -13.87 -11.10 -22.88
CA LYS A 752 -12.50 -10.59 -22.76
C LYS A 752 -11.51 -11.65 -22.26
N LEU A 753 -11.98 -12.84 -21.93
CA LEU A 753 -11.16 -13.96 -21.45
C LEU A 753 -10.74 -14.85 -22.61
N SER A 754 -9.56 -15.45 -22.52
CA SER A 754 -9.14 -16.48 -23.48
C SER A 754 -10.05 -17.71 -23.44
N GLU A 755 -10.04 -18.51 -24.50
CA GLU A 755 -10.82 -19.76 -24.55
C GLU A 755 -10.44 -20.73 -23.43
N ILE A 756 -9.15 -20.76 -23.05
CA ILE A 756 -8.64 -21.59 -21.96
C ILE A 756 -9.10 -21.00 -20.63
N ALA A 757 -8.92 -19.70 -20.41
CA ALA A 757 -9.33 -19.03 -19.17
C ALA A 757 -10.84 -19.18 -18.90
N ASN A 758 -11.68 -19.19 -19.96
CA ASN A 758 -13.11 -19.43 -19.85
C ASN A 758 -13.46 -20.80 -19.25
N LYS A 759 -12.62 -21.85 -19.42
CA LYS A 759 -12.81 -23.16 -18.79
C LYS A 759 -12.62 -23.12 -17.27
N TYR A 760 -11.87 -22.13 -16.78
CA TYR A 760 -11.56 -21.90 -15.38
C TYR A 760 -12.34 -20.73 -14.77
N HIS A 761 -13.27 -20.14 -15.51
CA HIS A 761 -14.18 -19.12 -14.98
C HIS A 761 -14.98 -19.66 -13.79
N GLU A 762 -15.27 -18.82 -12.79
CA GLU A 762 -15.99 -19.22 -11.56
C GLU A 762 -17.22 -20.12 -11.82
N GLU A 763 -18.11 -19.71 -12.73
CA GLU A 763 -19.29 -20.49 -13.12
C GLU A 763 -18.93 -21.86 -13.74
N ALA A 764 -17.89 -21.93 -14.57
CA ALA A 764 -17.47 -23.17 -15.24
C ALA A 764 -16.84 -24.15 -14.24
N VAL A 765 -16.03 -23.65 -13.31
CA VAL A 765 -15.45 -24.43 -12.21
C VAL A 765 -16.56 -24.97 -11.30
N PHE A 766 -17.54 -24.12 -10.98
CA PHE A 766 -18.70 -24.50 -10.19
C PHE A 766 -19.53 -25.59 -10.89
N ASP A 767 -19.85 -25.40 -12.17
CA ASP A 767 -20.59 -26.38 -12.97
C ASP A 767 -19.84 -27.71 -13.08
N LYS A 768 -18.52 -27.70 -13.29
CA LYS A 768 -17.67 -28.90 -13.32
C LYS A 768 -17.71 -29.66 -11.99
N TYR A 769 -17.69 -28.93 -10.87
CA TYR A 769 -17.79 -29.55 -9.55
C TYR A 769 -19.17 -30.17 -9.32
N LEU A 770 -20.25 -29.45 -9.62
CA LEU A 770 -21.61 -29.98 -9.50
C LEU A 770 -21.80 -31.25 -10.34
N GLN A 771 -21.28 -31.27 -11.57
CA GLN A 771 -21.29 -32.48 -12.40
C GLN A 771 -20.51 -33.64 -11.76
N THR A 772 -19.40 -33.36 -11.08
CA THR A 772 -18.60 -34.36 -10.38
C THR A 772 -19.36 -34.94 -9.18
N VAL A 773 -20.06 -34.09 -8.42
CA VAL A 773 -20.93 -34.53 -7.32
C VAL A 773 -22.09 -35.37 -7.86
N LYS A 774 -22.76 -34.90 -8.93
CA LYS A 774 -23.84 -35.65 -9.59
C LYS A 774 -23.39 -37.05 -10.01
N LYS A 775 -22.24 -37.17 -10.67
CA LYS A 775 -21.66 -38.46 -11.09
C LYS A 775 -21.33 -39.39 -9.91
N ARG A 776 -20.99 -38.85 -8.73
CA ARG A 776 -20.77 -39.65 -7.52
C ARG A 776 -22.10 -40.15 -6.95
N LEU A 777 -23.11 -39.29 -6.89
CA LEU A 777 -24.45 -39.64 -6.44
C LEU A 777 -25.11 -40.67 -7.37
N ASP A 778 -24.97 -40.52 -8.69
CA ASP A 778 -25.49 -41.47 -9.69
C ASP A 778 -24.82 -42.86 -9.61
N LYS A 779 -23.60 -42.95 -9.05
CA LYS A 779 -22.89 -44.22 -8.83
C LYS A 779 -23.26 -44.89 -7.50
N ASP A 780 -23.86 -44.15 -6.58
CA ASP A 780 -24.21 -44.64 -5.26
C ASP A 780 -25.63 -45.23 -5.29
N ASN A 781 -25.75 -46.50 -5.68
CA ASN A 781 -27.02 -47.24 -5.81
C ASN A 781 -27.79 -47.45 -4.49
N THR A 782 -27.27 -46.93 -3.37
CA THR A 782 -27.82 -47.14 -2.02
C THR A 782 -28.83 -46.08 -1.58
N ASN A 783 -28.93 -44.94 -2.27
CA ASN A 783 -29.89 -43.88 -1.96
C ASN A 783 -31.19 -44.04 -2.77
N TYR A 784 -32.13 -44.82 -2.23
CA TYR A 784 -33.45 -45.12 -2.81
C TYR A 784 -34.33 -43.87 -3.07
N PHE A 785 -33.95 -42.70 -2.56
CA PHE A 785 -34.77 -41.48 -2.58
C PHE A 785 -34.63 -40.62 -3.84
N ILE A 786 -33.70 -40.89 -4.76
CA ILE A 786 -33.45 -39.97 -5.89
C ILE A 786 -33.55 -40.70 -7.24
N GLN A 787 -34.74 -40.69 -7.83
CA GLN A 787 -34.94 -41.02 -9.25
C GLN A 787 -34.36 -39.89 -10.14
N SER A 788 -33.75 -40.24 -11.28
CA SER A 788 -32.94 -39.31 -12.10
C SER A 788 -33.67 -38.03 -12.54
N LYS A 789 -34.99 -38.09 -12.75
CA LYS A 789 -35.84 -36.91 -13.07
C LYS A 789 -35.90 -35.90 -11.94
N CYS A 790 -35.97 -36.36 -10.69
CA CYS A 790 -36.03 -35.49 -9.52
C CYS A 790 -34.66 -34.84 -9.25
N LEU A 791 -33.57 -35.54 -9.58
CA LEU A 791 -32.19 -35.06 -9.48
C LEU A 791 -31.91 -33.91 -10.46
N ASP A 792 -32.46 -33.95 -11.68
CA ASP A 792 -32.33 -32.86 -12.66
C ASP A 792 -33.14 -31.61 -12.28
N GLU A 793 -34.33 -31.78 -11.71
CA GLU A 793 -35.12 -30.66 -11.18
C GLU A 793 -34.48 -30.05 -9.92
N LEU A 794 -33.99 -30.89 -8.99
CA LEU A 794 -33.17 -30.45 -7.86
C LEU A 794 -31.89 -29.76 -8.32
N HIS A 795 -31.23 -30.26 -9.37
CA HIS A 795 -30.05 -29.62 -9.96
C HIS A 795 -30.37 -28.23 -10.52
N LYS A 796 -31.46 -28.06 -11.27
CA LYS A 796 -31.89 -26.74 -11.76
C LYS A 796 -32.26 -25.81 -10.61
N LYS A 797 -32.95 -26.32 -9.59
CA LYS A 797 -33.38 -25.57 -8.42
C LYS A 797 -32.20 -25.16 -7.54
N TRP A 798 -31.25 -26.05 -7.26
CA TRP A 798 -30.00 -25.79 -6.56
C TRP A 798 -29.05 -24.89 -7.35
N LYS A 799 -28.91 -25.09 -8.66
CA LYS A 799 -28.11 -24.17 -9.49
C LYS A 799 -28.66 -22.76 -9.40
N ASN A 800 -29.97 -22.59 -9.51
CA ASN A 800 -30.60 -21.28 -9.38
C ASN A 800 -30.55 -20.73 -7.94
N GLN A 801 -30.75 -21.54 -6.91
CA GLN A 801 -30.70 -21.12 -5.51
C GLN A 801 -29.28 -20.85 -5.00
N VAL A 802 -28.27 -21.63 -5.39
CA VAL A 802 -26.87 -21.41 -4.98
C VAL A 802 -26.21 -20.30 -5.79
N LEU A 803 -26.57 -20.12 -7.07
CA LEU A 803 -26.14 -18.94 -7.83
C LEU A 803 -26.78 -17.66 -7.30
N GLN A 804 -27.99 -17.73 -6.70
CA GLN A 804 -28.74 -16.55 -6.22
C GLN A 804 -28.72 -16.32 -4.70
N ALA A 805 -28.33 -17.28 -3.84
CA ALA A 805 -28.59 -17.16 -2.39
C ALA A 805 -27.70 -17.93 -1.37
N ASP A 806 -26.82 -18.88 -1.72
CA ASP A 806 -26.03 -19.63 -0.70
C ASP A 806 -24.53 -19.35 -0.70
N ASP A 807 -24.08 -18.55 0.27
CA ASP A 807 -22.67 -18.19 0.53
C ASP A 807 -21.85 -19.36 1.11
N GLU A 808 -22.46 -20.30 1.85
CA GLU A 808 -21.72 -21.37 2.54
C GLU A 808 -21.14 -22.43 1.59
N LEU A 809 -21.90 -22.84 0.56
CA LEU A 809 -21.46 -23.83 -0.43
C LEU A 809 -20.35 -23.28 -1.32
N LYS A 810 -20.49 -22.03 -1.76
CA LYS A 810 -19.44 -21.29 -2.48
C LYS A 810 -18.19 -21.18 -1.61
N THR A 811 -18.32 -20.81 -0.34
CA THR A 811 -17.20 -20.74 0.61
C THR A 811 -16.47 -22.08 0.76
N LEU A 812 -17.19 -23.20 0.88
CA LEU A 812 -16.62 -24.55 0.96
C LEU A 812 -15.88 -24.97 -0.32
N LEU A 813 -16.37 -24.54 -1.48
CA LEU A 813 -15.73 -24.74 -2.78
C LEU A 813 -14.44 -23.92 -2.90
N PHE A 814 -14.49 -22.64 -2.57
CA PHE A 814 -13.36 -21.73 -2.60
C PHE A 814 -12.29 -22.06 -1.54
N LYS A 815 -12.63 -22.83 -0.49
CA LYS A 815 -11.63 -23.42 0.42
C LYS A 815 -10.69 -24.41 -0.27
N LYS A 816 -11.13 -25.11 -1.33
CA LYS A 816 -10.29 -26.09 -2.05
C LYS A 816 -9.44 -25.49 -3.16
N ILE A 817 -9.74 -24.26 -3.59
CA ILE A 817 -8.99 -23.56 -4.63
C ILE A 817 -7.68 -23.03 -4.05
N ARG A 818 -6.59 -23.23 -4.79
CA ARG A 818 -5.23 -22.85 -4.40
C ARG A 818 -4.75 -21.60 -5.12
N VAL A 819 -5.02 -21.51 -6.42
CA VAL A 819 -4.59 -20.38 -7.25
C VAL A 819 -5.80 -19.64 -7.79
N ILE A 820 -5.88 -18.36 -7.47
CA ILE A 820 -6.97 -17.47 -7.86
C ILE A 820 -6.42 -16.48 -8.87
N PHE A 821 -7.15 -16.24 -9.96
CA PHE A 821 -6.80 -15.30 -11.01
C PHE A 821 -7.89 -14.24 -11.15
N GLY A 822 -7.49 -12.98 -11.31
CA GLY A 822 -8.40 -11.86 -11.57
C GLY A 822 -7.64 -10.61 -11.97
N THR A 823 -8.30 -9.60 -12.52
CA THR A 823 -7.66 -8.29 -12.67
C THR A 823 -7.65 -7.53 -11.33
N LEU A 824 -6.79 -6.52 -11.19
CA LEU A 824 -6.64 -5.74 -9.94
C LEU A 824 -7.99 -5.26 -9.39
N VAL A 825 -8.81 -4.69 -10.27
CA VAL A 825 -10.17 -4.25 -9.94
C VAL A 825 -11.17 -5.41 -10.02
N GLY A 826 -11.04 -6.29 -11.01
CA GLY A 826 -11.99 -7.36 -11.29
C GLY A 826 -12.10 -8.39 -10.17
N ILE A 827 -11.03 -8.66 -9.42
CA ILE A 827 -11.03 -9.66 -8.35
C ILE A 827 -12.05 -9.37 -7.25
N SER A 828 -12.38 -8.10 -7.05
CA SER A 828 -13.37 -7.65 -6.06
C SER A 828 -14.83 -7.92 -6.46
N SER A 829 -15.10 -8.44 -7.68
CA SER A 829 -16.43 -8.98 -8.00
C SER A 829 -16.74 -10.24 -7.20
N TRP A 830 -15.70 -10.93 -6.72
CA TRP A 830 -15.85 -12.02 -5.78
C TRP A 830 -16.26 -11.50 -4.39
N GLN A 831 -17.46 -11.88 -3.95
CA GLN A 831 -18.04 -11.41 -2.68
C GLN A 831 -17.19 -11.78 -1.46
N ASP A 832 -16.66 -13.01 -1.40
CA ASP A 832 -15.85 -13.49 -0.27
C ASP A 832 -14.42 -12.94 -0.27
N PHE A 833 -14.01 -12.18 -1.29
CA PHE A 833 -12.67 -11.61 -1.36
C PHE A 833 -12.29 -10.82 -0.09
N ARG A 834 -13.27 -10.21 0.57
CA ARG A 834 -13.07 -9.46 1.83
C ARG A 834 -12.80 -10.34 3.05
N ALA A 835 -13.04 -11.64 2.98
CA ALA A 835 -12.83 -12.59 4.08
C ALA A 835 -11.60 -13.49 3.86
N VAL A 836 -11.01 -13.45 2.67
CA VAL A 836 -9.90 -14.34 2.31
C VAL A 836 -8.57 -13.61 2.40
N GLU A 837 -7.64 -14.22 3.11
CA GLU A 837 -6.23 -13.85 3.10
C GLU A 837 -5.46 -14.78 2.15
N PHE A 838 -4.45 -14.21 1.49
CA PHE A 838 -3.58 -14.94 0.57
C PHE A 838 -2.18 -15.02 1.17
N ASP A 839 -1.58 -16.21 1.10
CA ASP A 839 -0.19 -16.37 1.51
C ASP A 839 0.75 -15.62 0.57
N TYR A 840 0.39 -15.57 -0.72
CA TYR A 840 1.07 -14.75 -1.73
C TYR A 840 0.06 -14.02 -2.61
N VAL A 841 0.33 -12.74 -2.86
CA VAL A 841 -0.28 -11.97 -3.95
C VAL A 841 0.81 -11.64 -4.97
N ILE A 842 0.66 -12.10 -6.20
CA ILE A 842 1.59 -11.83 -7.31
C ILE A 842 0.89 -10.91 -8.29
N VAL A 843 1.50 -9.74 -8.54
CA VAL A 843 0.97 -8.74 -9.46
C VAL A 843 1.85 -8.67 -10.71
N ASP A 844 1.34 -9.07 -11.86
CA ASP A 844 1.99 -8.84 -13.17
C ASP A 844 1.59 -7.47 -13.74
N GLU A 845 2.44 -6.88 -14.58
CA GLU A 845 2.32 -5.51 -15.10
C GLU A 845 2.18 -4.44 -14.00
N ALA A 846 2.75 -4.67 -12.81
CA ALA A 846 2.63 -3.76 -11.66
C ALA A 846 3.18 -2.33 -11.94
N GLY A 847 4.13 -2.20 -12.89
CA GLY A 847 4.69 -0.92 -13.32
C GLY A 847 3.70 0.02 -14.02
N ARG A 848 2.51 -0.47 -14.41
CA ARG A 848 1.44 0.31 -15.05
C ARG A 848 0.24 0.56 -14.13
N ALA A 849 0.21 -0.06 -12.94
CA ALA A 849 -0.92 0.04 -12.03
C ALA A 849 -0.79 1.24 -11.09
N THR A 850 -1.91 1.91 -10.81
CA THR A 850 -1.98 2.96 -9.80
C THR A 850 -1.94 2.39 -8.38
N LEU A 851 -1.54 3.19 -7.38
CA LEU A 851 -1.53 2.76 -5.98
C LEU A 851 -2.91 2.25 -5.51
N PRO A 852 -4.05 2.93 -5.78
CA PRO A 852 -5.37 2.42 -5.39
C PRO A 852 -5.74 1.08 -6.02
N GLU A 853 -5.37 0.84 -7.28
CA GLU A 853 -5.63 -0.45 -7.92
C GLU A 853 -4.81 -1.58 -7.30
N LEU A 854 -3.52 -1.33 -7.00
CA LEU A 854 -2.65 -2.30 -6.33
C LEU A 854 -3.13 -2.61 -4.91
N MET A 855 -3.67 -1.63 -4.18
CA MET A 855 -4.11 -1.84 -2.80
C MET A 855 -5.33 -2.73 -2.66
N ILE A 856 -6.16 -2.89 -3.70
CA ILE A 856 -7.31 -3.80 -3.69
C ILE A 856 -6.88 -5.24 -3.32
N PRO A 857 -5.93 -5.87 -4.02
CA PRO A 857 -5.39 -7.19 -3.66
C PRO A 857 -4.35 -7.16 -2.54
N LEU A 858 -3.45 -6.16 -2.51
CA LEU A 858 -2.31 -6.18 -1.59
C LEU A 858 -2.69 -6.11 -0.11
N ARG A 859 -3.80 -5.47 0.23
CA ARG A 859 -4.29 -5.43 1.63
C ARG A 859 -4.63 -6.80 2.22
N ARG A 860 -4.81 -7.83 1.39
CA ARG A 860 -5.11 -9.22 1.77
C ARG A 860 -3.91 -10.16 1.67
N ALA A 861 -2.74 -9.62 1.33
CA ALA A 861 -1.52 -10.39 1.18
C ALA A 861 -0.85 -10.58 2.55
N LYS A 862 -0.36 -11.79 2.85
CA LYS A 862 0.69 -11.96 3.88
C LYS A 862 2.07 -11.61 3.33
N LYS A 863 2.25 -11.80 2.02
CA LYS A 863 3.46 -11.53 1.25
C LYS A 863 3.05 -11.15 -0.17
N PHE A 864 3.78 -10.25 -0.82
CA PHE A 864 3.48 -9.91 -2.21
C PHE A 864 4.70 -9.75 -3.09
N ILE A 865 4.49 -10.02 -4.38
CA ILE A 865 5.53 -9.93 -5.41
C ILE A 865 4.97 -9.03 -6.50
N LEU A 866 5.67 -7.92 -6.76
CA LEU A 866 5.35 -7.01 -7.85
C LEU A 866 6.27 -7.31 -9.02
N VAL A 867 5.70 -7.72 -10.14
CA VAL A 867 6.42 -7.97 -11.39
C VAL A 867 5.97 -6.95 -12.41
N GLY A 868 6.92 -6.25 -13.02
CA GLY A 868 6.58 -5.17 -13.93
C GLY A 868 7.80 -4.51 -14.55
N ASP A 869 7.57 -3.38 -15.19
CA ASP A 869 8.64 -2.60 -15.79
C ASP A 869 8.27 -1.13 -15.83
N HIS A 870 8.90 -0.31 -14.97
CA HIS A 870 8.63 1.11 -14.88
C HIS A 870 9.20 1.92 -16.06
N LYS A 871 10.02 1.29 -16.92
CA LYS A 871 10.52 1.88 -18.17
C LYS A 871 9.58 1.67 -19.37
N GLN A 872 8.46 0.95 -19.18
CA GLN A 872 7.37 0.83 -20.16
C GLN A 872 6.18 1.72 -19.79
N LEU A 873 5.04 1.59 -20.48
CA LEU A 873 3.90 2.53 -20.37
C LEU A 873 3.45 2.76 -18.91
N PRO A 874 3.33 4.03 -18.48
CA PRO A 874 2.81 4.37 -17.16
C PRO A 874 1.29 4.17 -17.08
N PRO A 875 0.68 4.27 -15.88
CA PRO A 875 -0.77 4.39 -15.76
C PRO A 875 -1.32 5.54 -16.61
N ILE A 876 -2.53 5.37 -17.13
CA ILE A 876 -3.21 6.41 -17.89
C ILE A 876 -3.78 7.41 -16.88
N VAL A 877 -3.35 8.67 -16.98
CA VAL A 877 -3.90 9.79 -16.20
C VAL A 877 -4.74 10.64 -17.15
N ASP A 878 -5.99 10.91 -16.79
CA ASP A 878 -6.88 11.76 -17.58
C ASP A 878 -6.36 13.20 -17.64
N ASP A 879 -6.41 13.83 -18.81
CA ASP A 879 -6.00 15.22 -18.99
C ASP A 879 -6.83 16.19 -18.11
N GLU A 880 -8.08 15.87 -17.81
CA GLU A 880 -8.92 16.64 -16.88
C GLU A 880 -8.43 16.56 -15.44
N ILE A 881 -7.87 15.40 -15.03
CA ILE A 881 -7.22 15.22 -13.73
C ILE A 881 -5.92 16.02 -13.69
N LEU A 882 -5.11 15.91 -14.74
CA LEU A 882 -3.86 16.67 -14.89
C LEU A 882 -4.10 18.19 -14.76
N ALA A 883 -5.17 18.71 -15.38
CA ALA A 883 -5.50 20.13 -15.32
C ALA A 883 -5.93 20.61 -13.91
N GLN A 884 -6.51 19.72 -13.10
CA GLN A 884 -6.97 20.02 -11.74
C GLN A 884 -5.88 19.82 -10.68
N MET A 885 -4.90 18.95 -10.93
CA MET A 885 -3.77 18.66 -10.03
C MET A 885 -2.59 19.62 -10.21
N LYS A 886 -2.83 20.94 -10.08
CA LYS A 886 -1.82 21.99 -10.34
C LYS A 886 -0.56 21.93 -9.46
N GLU A 887 -0.62 21.23 -8.32
CA GLU A 887 0.51 21.06 -7.40
C GLU A 887 1.47 19.93 -7.80
N TYR A 888 1.08 19.10 -8.77
CA TYR A 888 1.84 17.93 -9.22
C TYR A 888 2.10 18.00 -10.72
N ASP A 889 3.32 17.70 -11.13
CA ASP A 889 3.60 17.57 -12.55
C ASP A 889 3.10 16.22 -13.07
N LYS A 890 2.92 16.11 -14.39
CA LYS A 890 2.49 14.86 -15.05
C LYS A 890 3.37 13.67 -14.64
N LYS A 891 4.67 13.89 -14.46
CA LYS A 891 5.63 12.85 -14.04
C LYS A 891 5.34 12.34 -12.63
N ASP A 892 4.98 13.24 -11.71
CA ASP A 892 4.62 12.84 -10.36
C ASP A 892 3.43 11.90 -10.41
N LEU A 893 2.41 12.24 -11.20
CA LEU A 893 1.18 11.46 -11.40
C LEU A 893 1.42 10.10 -12.06
N GLU A 894 2.32 10.03 -13.03
CA GLU A 894 2.72 8.79 -13.72
C GLU A 894 3.63 7.87 -12.89
N THR A 895 4.28 8.37 -11.83
CA THR A 895 5.15 7.57 -10.97
C THR A 895 4.30 6.57 -10.16
N THR A 896 4.58 5.28 -10.33
CA THR A 896 3.85 4.18 -9.68
C THR A 896 4.51 3.73 -8.38
N LEU A 897 3.75 3.03 -7.53
CA LEU A 897 4.31 2.37 -6.34
C LEU A 897 5.47 1.43 -6.71
N PHE A 898 5.36 0.72 -7.84
CA PHE A 898 6.41 -0.16 -8.33
C PHE A 898 7.71 0.62 -8.58
N GLU A 899 7.62 1.75 -9.29
CA GLU A 899 8.77 2.62 -9.60
C GLU A 899 9.38 3.18 -8.31
N GLU A 900 8.55 3.68 -7.39
CA GLU A 900 9.03 4.18 -6.10
C GLU A 900 9.76 3.11 -5.28
N LEU A 901 9.16 1.93 -5.13
CA LEU A 901 9.77 0.86 -4.34
C LEU A 901 11.07 0.37 -4.98
N TYR A 902 11.06 0.14 -6.31
CA TYR A 902 12.25 -0.32 -7.02
C TYR A 902 13.44 0.64 -6.87
N ASN A 903 13.18 1.94 -6.90
CA ASN A 903 14.22 2.97 -6.78
C ASN A 903 14.65 3.25 -5.34
N LYS A 904 13.75 3.10 -4.35
CA LYS A 904 14.02 3.40 -2.93
C LYS A 904 14.62 2.24 -2.14
N ILE A 905 14.35 0.99 -2.54
CA ILE A 905 14.88 -0.20 -1.86
C ILE A 905 16.39 -0.30 -2.13
N GLU A 906 17.19 -0.15 -1.07
CA GLU A 906 18.65 -0.32 -1.15
C GLU A 906 19.08 -1.79 -1.10
N TYR A 907 18.29 -2.64 -0.45
CA TYR A 907 18.59 -4.06 -0.29
C TYR A 907 18.20 -4.86 -1.53
N LYS A 908 19.20 -5.34 -2.26
CA LYS A 908 19.03 -6.19 -3.46
C LYS A 908 18.31 -7.51 -3.21
N ASP A 909 18.02 -7.89 -1.96
CA ASP A 909 17.25 -9.09 -1.66
C ASP A 909 15.74 -8.89 -1.91
N PHE A 910 15.28 -7.64 -1.86
CA PHE A 910 13.87 -7.26 -2.09
C PHE A 910 13.64 -6.58 -3.45
N THR A 911 14.70 -6.48 -4.28
CA THR A 911 14.62 -6.07 -5.69
C THR A 911 15.32 -7.07 -6.60
N HIS A 912 14.87 -7.18 -7.85
CA HIS A 912 15.54 -8.03 -8.83
C HIS A 912 15.33 -7.49 -10.25
N PHE A 913 16.39 -7.47 -11.06
CA PHE A 913 16.36 -7.11 -12.48
C PHE A 913 16.53 -8.37 -13.34
N LEU A 914 15.56 -8.67 -14.20
CA LEU A 914 15.67 -9.78 -15.14
C LEU A 914 16.54 -9.37 -16.33
N LYS A 915 17.71 -9.99 -16.43
CA LYS A 915 18.81 -9.55 -17.30
C LYS A 915 18.71 -10.06 -18.74
N PHE A 916 18.30 -11.31 -18.91
CA PHE A 916 18.42 -12.00 -20.20
C PHE A 916 17.17 -11.87 -21.08
N ASN A 917 17.34 -11.42 -22.32
CA ASN A 917 16.31 -11.33 -23.34
C ASN A 917 16.18 -12.62 -24.16
N TYR A 918 14.92 -13.04 -24.38
CA TYR A 918 14.50 -14.23 -25.14
C TYR A 918 13.58 -13.90 -26.33
N ARG A 919 13.22 -12.62 -26.51
CA ARG A 919 12.29 -12.18 -27.58
C ARG A 919 13.02 -11.68 -28.82
N SER A 920 13.86 -10.66 -28.67
CA SER A 920 14.41 -9.93 -29.82
C SER A 920 15.77 -10.47 -30.23
N HIS A 921 16.12 -10.36 -31.51
CA HIS A 921 17.50 -10.51 -31.96
C HIS A 921 18.45 -9.55 -31.20
N ARG A 922 19.72 -9.95 -30.98
CA ARG A 922 20.70 -9.22 -30.16
C ARG A 922 20.86 -7.75 -30.56
N SER A 923 20.96 -7.46 -31.85
CA SER A 923 21.10 -6.08 -32.37
C SER A 923 19.85 -5.22 -32.12
N ILE A 924 18.65 -5.80 -32.18
CA ILE A 924 17.41 -5.10 -31.84
C ILE A 924 17.36 -4.86 -30.31
N ALA A 925 17.70 -5.88 -29.52
CA ALA A 925 17.71 -5.79 -28.06
C ALA A 925 18.67 -4.72 -27.55
N LYS A 926 19.84 -4.61 -28.20
CA LYS A 926 20.84 -3.58 -27.90
C LYS A 926 20.28 -2.17 -28.01
N ILE A 927 19.39 -1.90 -28.97
CA ILE A 927 18.78 -0.57 -29.14
C ILE A 927 18.06 -0.13 -27.87
N TYR A 928 17.08 -0.89 -27.42
CA TYR A 928 16.32 -0.50 -26.24
C TYR A 928 17.11 -0.70 -24.94
N SER A 929 18.06 -1.64 -24.88
CA SER A 929 18.95 -1.84 -23.73
C SER A 929 19.81 -0.61 -23.46
N ASP A 930 20.53 -0.14 -24.48
CA ASP A 930 21.48 0.97 -24.35
C ASP A 930 20.72 2.28 -24.09
N THR A 931 19.59 2.52 -24.77
CA THR A 931 18.81 3.76 -24.64
C THR A 931 17.99 3.83 -23.35
N PHE A 932 17.41 2.73 -22.85
CA PHE A 932 16.42 2.79 -21.75
C PHE A 932 16.80 2.02 -20.48
N TYR A 933 17.78 1.13 -20.54
CA TYR A 933 18.16 0.22 -19.44
C TYR A 933 19.67 0.21 -19.15
N ASN A 934 20.38 1.29 -19.44
CA ASN A 934 21.81 1.44 -19.13
C ASN A 934 22.69 0.29 -19.64
N SER A 935 22.34 -0.30 -20.79
CA SER A 935 23.03 -1.46 -21.37
C SER A 935 23.01 -2.74 -20.50
N GLU A 936 22.08 -2.88 -19.55
CA GLU A 936 22.02 -4.05 -18.65
C GLU A 936 21.37 -5.30 -19.26
N ILE A 937 20.58 -5.16 -20.33
CA ILE A 937 19.91 -6.29 -20.98
C ILE A 937 20.89 -7.03 -21.89
N GLU A 938 20.99 -8.34 -21.69
CA GLU A 938 21.85 -9.23 -22.48
C GLU A 938 21.02 -10.25 -23.27
N THR A 939 21.44 -10.58 -24.49
CA THR A 939 20.82 -11.66 -25.28
C THR A 939 21.70 -12.90 -25.20
N LYS A 940 21.14 -14.04 -24.79
CA LYS A 940 21.89 -15.31 -24.69
C LYS A 940 22.34 -15.77 -26.08
N GLU A 941 23.56 -16.30 -26.18
CA GLU A 941 24.23 -16.61 -27.46
C GLU A 941 23.49 -17.61 -28.36
N PHE A 942 22.72 -18.52 -27.78
CA PHE A 942 21.96 -19.53 -28.54
C PHE A 942 20.68 -18.97 -29.19
N LEU A 943 20.24 -17.77 -28.82
CA LEU A 943 19.04 -17.15 -29.39
C LEU A 943 19.35 -16.54 -30.76
N VAL A 944 19.46 -17.40 -31.77
CA VAL A 944 19.54 -17.00 -33.17
C VAL A 944 18.13 -16.77 -33.71
N ARG A 945 17.83 -15.54 -34.13
CA ARG A 945 16.55 -15.17 -34.75
C ARG A 945 16.78 -14.63 -36.15
N GLU A 946 16.76 -15.53 -37.12
CA GLU A 946 16.83 -15.18 -38.53
C GLU A 946 15.44 -14.82 -39.07
N HIS A 947 15.35 -13.74 -39.86
CA HIS A 947 14.11 -13.35 -40.52
C HIS A 947 13.90 -14.12 -41.84
N GLU A 948 14.93 -14.77 -42.38
CA GLU A 948 14.92 -15.55 -43.62
C GLU A 948 14.61 -14.75 -44.90
N LEU A 949 14.30 -13.44 -44.80
CA LEU A 949 14.22 -12.47 -45.90
C LEU A 949 15.59 -12.02 -46.44
N ASP A 950 15.63 -11.40 -47.62
CA ASP A 950 16.86 -10.90 -48.30
C ASP A 950 17.32 -9.54 -47.76
N PHE A 951 17.38 -9.44 -46.43
CA PHE A 951 17.94 -8.30 -45.72
C PHE A 951 19.23 -8.72 -45.00
N ASP A 952 20.34 -8.03 -45.25
CA ASP A 952 21.63 -8.36 -44.62
C ASP A 952 21.69 -7.98 -43.14
N LYS A 953 20.85 -7.03 -42.70
CA LYS A 953 20.82 -6.48 -41.35
C LYS A 953 19.51 -6.78 -40.64
N LYS A 954 19.47 -6.51 -39.34
CA LYS A 954 18.27 -6.71 -38.50
C LYS A 954 17.57 -5.42 -38.13
N VAL A 955 18.20 -4.27 -38.36
CA VAL A 955 17.59 -2.96 -38.14
C VAL A 955 17.92 -2.06 -39.31
N TYR A 956 16.89 -1.45 -39.86
CA TYR A 956 16.97 -0.48 -40.93
C TYR A 956 16.32 0.84 -40.52
N PHE A 957 16.99 1.95 -40.78
CA PHE A 957 16.40 3.28 -40.75
C PHE A 957 16.22 3.78 -42.18
N TYR A 958 14.97 3.92 -42.62
CA TYR A 958 14.59 4.49 -43.90
C TYR A 958 14.40 6.00 -43.74
N SER A 959 15.45 6.74 -44.09
CA SER A 959 15.52 8.19 -43.94
C SER A 959 14.81 8.89 -45.10
N THR A 960 13.76 9.66 -44.80
CA THR A 960 13.03 10.49 -45.76
C THR A 960 13.61 11.90 -45.92
N SER A 961 14.76 12.19 -45.29
CA SER A 961 15.31 13.56 -45.19
C SER A 961 15.63 14.21 -46.54
N LYS A 962 15.95 13.42 -47.58
CA LYS A 962 16.24 13.92 -48.94
C LYS A 962 15.05 13.91 -49.89
N LEU A 963 13.84 13.58 -49.40
CA LEU A 963 12.62 13.66 -50.19
C LEU A 963 11.99 15.06 -50.08
N ASP A 964 11.49 15.58 -51.20
CA ASP A 964 10.93 16.94 -51.25
C ASP A 964 9.57 17.02 -50.54
N ASN A 965 8.80 15.93 -50.58
CA ASN A 965 7.48 15.81 -49.97
C ASN A 965 7.50 15.26 -48.53
N ARG A 966 8.65 15.25 -47.86
CA ARG A 966 8.83 14.59 -46.54
C ARG A 966 8.02 15.16 -45.37
N PHE A 967 7.50 16.38 -45.49
CA PHE A 967 6.90 17.11 -44.37
C PHE A 967 5.57 16.55 -43.88
N ASP A 968 5.36 16.58 -42.57
CA ASP A 968 4.10 16.18 -41.95
C ASP A 968 2.98 17.21 -42.18
N LYS A 969 1.73 16.72 -42.16
CA LYS A 969 0.50 17.51 -42.33
C LYS A 969 -0.38 17.41 -41.08
N GLN A 970 -1.06 18.51 -40.75
CA GLN A 970 -2.10 18.52 -39.72
C GLN A 970 -3.35 17.77 -40.20
N SER A 971 -3.95 16.94 -39.34
CA SER A 971 -5.22 16.26 -39.63
C SER A 971 -6.07 16.18 -38.35
N GLY A 972 -7.08 17.05 -38.26
CA GLY A 972 -7.82 17.25 -37.01
C GLY A 972 -6.89 17.73 -35.89
N THR A 973 -6.91 17.07 -34.74
CA THR A 973 -5.96 17.27 -33.63
C THR A 973 -4.66 16.47 -33.78
N GLY A 974 -4.57 15.58 -34.78
CA GLY A 974 -3.42 14.69 -34.99
C GLY A 974 -2.49 15.12 -36.13
N LYS A 975 -1.44 14.31 -36.34
CA LYS A 975 -0.45 14.47 -37.41
C LYS A 975 -0.46 13.27 -38.34
N ARG A 976 -0.16 13.51 -39.62
CA ARG A 976 0.01 12.45 -40.63
C ARG A 976 1.15 12.79 -41.59
N ASN A 977 1.80 11.77 -42.14
CA ASN A 977 2.86 11.91 -43.13
C ASN A 977 2.59 10.95 -44.29
N ASP A 978 2.20 11.52 -45.45
CA ASP A 978 1.84 10.73 -46.63
C ASP A 978 3.07 10.04 -47.24
N THR A 979 4.25 10.68 -47.15
CA THR A 979 5.52 10.15 -47.67
C THR A 979 5.97 8.93 -46.88
N ASN A 980 5.91 8.99 -45.54
CA ASN A 980 6.19 7.83 -44.70
C ASN A 980 5.19 6.69 -45.00
N ARG A 981 3.90 6.99 -45.15
CA ARG A 981 2.90 5.97 -45.53
C ARG A 981 3.30 5.26 -46.81
N ASP A 982 3.59 6.01 -47.86
CA ASP A 982 3.88 5.43 -49.17
C ASP A 982 5.16 4.58 -49.13
N GLU A 983 6.18 5.01 -48.38
CA GLU A 983 7.38 4.21 -48.14
C GLU A 983 7.11 2.92 -47.36
N ILE A 984 6.30 3.00 -46.30
CA ILE A 984 5.89 1.83 -45.52
C ILE A 984 5.18 0.82 -46.42
N ILE A 985 4.32 1.27 -47.34
CA ILE A 985 3.68 0.38 -48.31
C ILE A 985 4.72 -0.26 -49.26
N LYS A 986 5.73 0.48 -49.73
CA LYS A 986 6.81 -0.09 -50.54
C LYS A 986 7.58 -1.19 -49.79
N ILE A 987 7.92 -0.95 -48.53
CA ILE A 987 8.58 -1.93 -47.65
C ILE A 987 7.70 -3.19 -47.50
N LEU A 988 6.39 -3.04 -47.27
CA LEU A 988 5.48 -4.18 -47.17
C LEU A 988 5.44 -5.01 -48.46
N ILE A 989 5.37 -4.35 -49.62
CA ILE A 989 5.32 -5.03 -50.93
C ILE A 989 6.60 -5.83 -51.15
N ASP A 990 7.77 -5.27 -50.85
CA ASP A 990 9.07 -5.95 -50.94
C ASP A 990 9.11 -7.19 -50.04
N ILE A 991 8.71 -7.05 -48.77
CA ILE A 991 8.66 -8.17 -47.81
C ILE A 991 7.68 -9.24 -48.30
N GLU A 992 6.49 -8.87 -48.80
CA GLU A 992 5.49 -9.82 -49.31
C GLU A 992 6.03 -10.58 -50.52
N GLN A 993 6.75 -9.92 -51.42
CA GLN A 993 7.36 -10.56 -52.57
C GLN A 993 8.41 -11.59 -52.13
N GLN A 994 9.36 -11.19 -51.28
CA GLN A 994 10.38 -12.11 -50.77
C GLN A 994 9.76 -13.26 -49.96
N ALA A 995 8.74 -12.98 -49.16
CA ALA A 995 8.02 -13.99 -48.38
C ALA A 995 7.29 -15.00 -49.28
N LYS A 996 6.73 -14.56 -50.42
CA LYS A 996 6.15 -15.43 -51.45
C LYS A 996 7.21 -16.29 -52.13
N GLU A 997 8.31 -15.69 -52.56
CA GLU A 997 9.42 -16.39 -53.24
C GLU A 997 10.01 -17.49 -52.35
N LYS A 998 10.09 -17.24 -51.04
CA LYS A 998 10.62 -18.18 -50.04
C LYS A 998 9.55 -19.04 -49.36
N ASN A 999 8.27 -18.80 -49.66
CA ASN A 999 7.12 -19.47 -49.05
C ASN A 999 7.12 -19.45 -47.51
N ILE A 1000 7.42 -18.29 -46.93
CA ILE A 1000 7.45 -18.07 -45.48
C ILE A 1000 6.30 -17.14 -45.07
N LYS A 1001 5.71 -17.40 -43.90
CA LYS A 1001 4.70 -16.50 -43.31
C LYS A 1001 5.33 -15.67 -42.20
N LYS A 1002 5.01 -14.38 -42.16
CA LYS A 1002 5.52 -13.46 -41.12
C LYS A 1002 4.40 -12.61 -40.55
N SER A 1003 4.51 -12.31 -39.26
CA SER A 1003 3.67 -11.33 -38.59
C SER A 1003 4.34 -9.95 -38.59
N ILE A 1004 3.60 -8.91 -39.00
CA ILE A 1004 4.10 -7.54 -39.09
C ILE A 1004 3.24 -6.61 -38.23
N GLY A 1005 3.88 -5.78 -37.42
CA GLY A 1005 3.25 -4.68 -36.71
C GLY A 1005 3.71 -3.32 -37.22
N ILE A 1006 2.78 -2.49 -37.68
CA ILE A 1006 3.05 -1.09 -38.03
C ILE A 1006 2.60 -0.22 -36.86
N ILE A 1007 3.59 0.37 -36.19
CA ILE A 1007 3.39 1.17 -34.98
C ILE A 1007 3.60 2.64 -35.33
N THR A 1008 2.59 3.46 -35.07
CA THR A 1008 2.67 4.91 -35.25
C THR A 1008 2.07 5.65 -34.05
N PRO A 1009 2.69 6.75 -33.58
CA PRO A 1009 2.23 7.47 -32.40
C PRO A 1009 0.91 8.23 -32.63
N TYR A 1010 0.56 8.57 -33.89
CA TYR A 1010 -0.63 9.36 -34.21
C TYR A 1010 -1.76 8.52 -34.80
N LEU A 1011 -2.96 8.61 -34.22
CA LEU A 1011 -4.15 7.94 -34.74
C LEU A 1011 -4.51 8.37 -36.18
N ALA A 1012 -4.33 9.66 -36.50
CA ALA A 1012 -4.54 10.16 -37.86
C ALA A 1012 -3.58 9.52 -38.88
N GLN A 1013 -2.34 9.20 -38.47
CA GLN A 1013 -1.41 8.47 -39.32
C GLN A 1013 -1.78 6.99 -39.43
N ARG A 1014 -2.17 6.35 -38.31
CA ARG A 1014 -2.69 4.96 -38.33
C ARG A 1014 -3.83 4.82 -39.33
N ASP A 1015 -4.79 5.73 -39.30
CA ASP A 1015 -5.95 5.70 -40.19
C ASP A 1015 -5.56 6.00 -41.64
N ASN A 1016 -4.55 6.86 -41.86
CA ASN A 1016 -3.97 7.11 -43.18
C ASN A 1016 -3.36 5.83 -43.77
N ILE A 1017 -2.52 5.13 -43.00
CA ILE A 1017 -1.88 3.87 -43.42
C ILE A 1017 -2.93 2.78 -43.62
N ARG A 1018 -3.86 2.61 -42.69
CA ARG A 1018 -4.96 1.62 -42.80
C ARG A 1018 -5.82 1.84 -44.05
N SER A 1019 -6.14 3.08 -44.37
CA SER A 1019 -6.93 3.42 -45.56
C SER A 1019 -6.22 3.00 -46.85
N LYS A 1020 -4.92 3.29 -46.97
CA LYS A 1020 -4.13 2.91 -48.15
C LYS A 1020 -3.90 1.41 -48.21
N PHE A 1021 -3.55 0.78 -47.10
CA PHE A 1021 -3.35 -0.65 -47.00
C PHE A 1021 -4.64 -1.44 -47.31
N GLY A 1022 -5.79 -0.98 -46.83
CA GLY A 1022 -7.09 -1.63 -47.11
C GLY A 1022 -7.46 -1.69 -48.59
N GLN A 1023 -6.88 -0.83 -49.44
CA GLN A 1023 -7.07 -0.88 -50.90
C GLN A 1023 -6.28 -2.02 -51.57
N ILE A 1024 -5.17 -2.44 -50.96
CA ILE A 1024 -4.23 -3.42 -51.50
C ILE A 1024 -4.12 -4.67 -50.63
N GLN A 1025 -4.89 -4.78 -49.55
CA GLN A 1025 -4.79 -5.86 -48.56
C GLN A 1025 -4.93 -7.26 -49.19
N ASN A 1026 -5.73 -7.39 -50.25
CA ASN A 1026 -5.92 -8.66 -50.95
C ASN A 1026 -4.65 -9.17 -51.66
N ASP A 1027 -3.67 -8.30 -51.89
CA ASP A 1027 -2.40 -8.67 -52.50
C ASP A 1027 -1.43 -9.30 -51.49
N PHE A 1028 -1.77 -9.27 -50.20
CA PHE A 1028 -0.96 -9.79 -49.09
C PHE A 1028 -1.55 -11.09 -48.55
N ASN A 1029 -0.92 -12.23 -48.85
CA ASN A 1029 -1.35 -13.55 -48.38
C ASN A 1029 -0.31 -14.25 -47.49
N MET A 1030 0.95 -13.82 -47.53
CA MET A 1030 2.01 -14.36 -46.69
C MET A 1030 2.16 -13.60 -45.36
N LEU A 1031 1.70 -12.35 -45.31
CA LEU A 1031 1.89 -11.48 -44.16
C LEU A 1031 0.62 -11.29 -43.32
N ASN A 1032 0.75 -11.43 -42.00
CA ASN A 1032 -0.27 -11.05 -41.03
C ASN A 1032 0.03 -9.65 -40.49
N ILE A 1033 -0.63 -8.63 -41.04
CA ILE A 1033 -0.31 -7.22 -40.80
C ILE A 1033 -1.31 -6.60 -39.82
N GLU A 1034 -0.79 -6.04 -38.73
CA GLU A 1034 -1.55 -5.19 -37.82
C GLU A 1034 -1.01 -3.76 -37.83
N ILE A 1035 -1.91 -2.77 -37.86
CA ILE A 1035 -1.56 -1.34 -37.90
C ILE A 1035 -2.22 -0.68 -36.70
N ASN A 1036 -1.48 -0.14 -35.74
CA ASN A 1036 -2.06 0.41 -34.51
C ASN A 1036 -1.15 1.44 -33.82
N SER A 1037 -1.66 2.07 -32.76
CA SER A 1037 -0.85 2.92 -31.88
C SER A 1037 0.02 2.10 -30.93
N VAL A 1038 1.04 2.73 -30.34
CA VAL A 1038 1.93 2.10 -29.36
C VAL A 1038 1.16 1.43 -28.22
N ASP A 1039 0.18 2.15 -27.63
CA ASP A 1039 -0.63 1.68 -26.50
C ASP A 1039 -1.39 0.38 -26.81
N ALA A 1040 -1.84 0.20 -28.05
CA ALA A 1040 -2.59 -0.97 -28.48
C ALA A 1040 -1.72 -2.22 -28.70
N PHE A 1041 -0.42 -2.04 -28.94
CA PHE A 1041 0.53 -3.15 -29.11
C PHE A 1041 1.09 -3.69 -27.79
N GLN A 1042 0.78 -3.08 -26.64
CA GLN A 1042 1.23 -3.59 -25.35
C GLN A 1042 0.79 -5.05 -25.15
N GLY A 1043 1.67 -5.87 -24.58
CA GLY A 1043 1.42 -7.30 -24.35
C GLY A 1043 1.51 -8.19 -25.59
N SER A 1044 1.62 -7.63 -26.79
CA SER A 1044 1.81 -8.38 -28.05
C SER A 1044 3.23 -8.24 -28.60
N ASP A 1045 3.64 -9.11 -29.51
CA ASP A 1045 4.91 -9.01 -30.26
C ASP A 1045 4.75 -9.54 -31.70
N ARG A 1046 5.64 -9.13 -32.60
CA ARG A 1046 5.60 -9.46 -34.03
C ARG A 1046 6.99 -9.85 -34.52
N ASP A 1047 7.03 -10.64 -35.58
CA ASP A 1047 8.29 -11.04 -36.20
C ASP A 1047 9.01 -9.80 -36.76
N ILE A 1048 8.24 -8.94 -37.42
CA ILE A 1048 8.71 -7.68 -38.01
C ILE A 1048 7.93 -6.50 -37.43
N ILE A 1049 8.61 -5.41 -37.11
CA ILE A 1049 8.00 -4.14 -36.72
C ILE A 1049 8.44 -3.05 -37.67
N ILE A 1050 7.49 -2.20 -38.06
CA ILE A 1050 7.73 -0.94 -38.76
C ILE A 1050 7.28 0.19 -37.82
N TYR A 1051 8.23 0.98 -37.32
CA TYR A 1051 7.98 2.15 -36.50
C TYR A 1051 8.00 3.42 -37.35
N ASP A 1052 6.86 4.12 -37.41
CA ASP A 1052 6.71 5.36 -38.16
C ASP A 1052 6.83 6.58 -37.26
N ILE A 1053 7.86 7.41 -37.47
CA ILE A 1053 8.15 8.62 -36.69
C ILE A 1053 7.12 9.75 -36.98
N VAL A 1054 6.57 9.79 -38.20
CA VAL A 1054 5.63 10.80 -38.72
C VAL A 1054 6.17 12.22 -38.83
N ARG A 1055 6.77 12.77 -37.77
CA ARG A 1055 7.14 14.19 -37.65
C ARG A 1055 8.27 14.54 -38.61
N SER A 1056 8.10 15.63 -39.35
CA SER A 1056 9.11 16.23 -40.23
C SER A 1056 8.70 17.66 -40.56
N GLN A 1057 9.54 18.63 -40.16
CA GLN A 1057 9.33 20.05 -40.43
C GLN A 1057 10.65 20.75 -40.80
N ASN A 1058 10.55 21.97 -41.33
CA ASN A 1058 11.73 22.81 -41.62
C ASN A 1058 12.33 23.48 -40.37
N ASP A 1059 11.55 23.65 -39.29
CA ASP A 1059 12.00 24.30 -38.07
C ASP A 1059 12.38 23.25 -37.02
N ASN A 1060 13.63 23.29 -36.54
CA ASN A 1060 14.14 22.38 -35.52
C ASN A 1060 13.65 22.73 -34.10
N LYS A 1061 12.95 23.86 -33.90
CA LYS A 1061 12.34 24.26 -32.61
C LYS A 1061 10.99 23.62 -32.32
N VAL A 1062 10.56 22.70 -33.18
CA VAL A 1062 9.26 22.04 -33.08
C VAL A 1062 9.26 21.04 -31.93
N ASN A 1063 8.30 21.18 -31.02
CA ASN A 1063 8.16 20.27 -29.89
C ASN A 1063 7.80 18.84 -30.36
N ILE A 1064 8.67 17.86 -30.08
CA ILE A 1064 8.48 16.43 -30.36
C ILE A 1064 8.18 15.60 -29.10
N GLU A 1065 7.94 16.23 -27.96
CA GLU A 1065 7.76 15.61 -26.64
C GLU A 1065 6.81 14.41 -26.61
N PHE A 1066 5.73 14.43 -27.40
CA PHE A 1066 4.80 13.29 -27.51
C PHE A 1066 5.42 12.03 -28.12
N ILE A 1067 6.30 12.18 -29.13
CA ILE A 1067 6.96 11.04 -29.80
C ILE A 1067 8.31 10.69 -29.18
N ALA A 1068 8.92 11.64 -28.46
CA ALA A 1068 10.15 11.46 -27.69
C ALA A 1068 9.90 10.86 -26.30
N ASP A 1069 8.67 10.41 -26.00
CA ASP A 1069 8.38 9.70 -24.77
C ASP A 1069 9.12 8.34 -24.73
N GLU A 1070 10.12 8.25 -23.87
CA GLU A 1070 10.99 7.07 -23.73
C GLU A 1070 10.19 5.80 -23.45
N LYS A 1071 9.15 5.86 -22.59
CA LYS A 1071 8.34 4.71 -22.20
C LYS A 1071 7.57 4.15 -23.41
N ARG A 1072 6.95 5.02 -24.21
CA ARG A 1072 6.25 4.65 -25.47
C ARG A 1072 7.23 4.15 -26.53
N LEU A 1073 8.36 4.81 -26.72
CA LEU A 1073 9.34 4.42 -27.72
C LEU A 1073 9.96 3.05 -27.40
N ASN A 1074 10.35 2.83 -26.14
CA ASN A 1074 10.81 1.54 -25.64
C ASN A 1074 9.79 0.43 -25.91
N VAL A 1075 8.51 0.69 -25.62
CA VAL A 1075 7.42 -0.25 -25.89
C VAL A 1075 7.30 -0.55 -27.37
N ALA A 1076 7.40 0.44 -28.26
CA ALA A 1076 7.29 0.24 -29.70
C ALA A 1076 8.43 -0.61 -30.27
N LEU A 1077 9.68 -0.26 -29.96
CA LEU A 1077 10.87 -0.93 -30.49
C LEU A 1077 10.99 -2.37 -29.98
N SER A 1078 10.61 -2.61 -28.72
CA SER A 1078 10.72 -3.91 -28.06
C SER A 1078 9.61 -4.92 -28.40
N ARG A 1079 8.68 -4.58 -29.32
CA ARG A 1079 7.72 -5.54 -29.90
C ARG A 1079 8.32 -6.44 -30.98
N THR A 1080 9.52 -6.11 -31.44
CA THR A 1080 10.17 -6.76 -32.58
C THR A 1080 10.91 -8.02 -32.16
N LYS A 1081 10.71 -9.13 -32.88
CA LYS A 1081 11.48 -10.37 -32.69
C LYS A 1081 12.69 -10.47 -33.62
N GLU A 1082 12.51 -10.24 -34.92
CA GLU A 1082 13.48 -10.63 -35.95
C GLU A 1082 14.02 -9.45 -36.76
N LEU A 1083 13.17 -8.52 -37.19
CA LEU A 1083 13.56 -7.42 -38.10
C LEU A 1083 12.80 -6.12 -37.78
N LEU A 1084 13.54 -5.03 -37.60
CA LEU A 1084 13.01 -3.70 -37.27
C LEU A 1084 13.24 -2.70 -38.40
N PHE A 1085 12.18 -2.03 -38.84
CA PHE A 1085 12.24 -0.86 -39.71
C PHE A 1085 11.83 0.39 -38.93
N ILE A 1086 12.60 1.46 -39.08
CA ILE A 1086 12.26 2.80 -38.59
C ILE A 1086 12.13 3.70 -39.82
N VAL A 1087 11.01 4.39 -39.96
CA VAL A 1087 10.72 5.25 -41.12
C VAL A 1087 10.50 6.69 -40.65
N GLY A 1088 11.24 7.64 -41.22
CA GLY A 1088 11.03 9.06 -40.96
C GLY A 1088 12.18 9.97 -41.37
N ASP A 1089 12.05 11.25 -41.05
CA ASP A 1089 13.04 12.28 -41.37
C ASP A 1089 14.15 12.29 -40.32
N LEU A 1090 15.28 11.67 -40.66
CA LEU A 1090 16.46 11.51 -39.81
C LEU A 1090 17.07 12.87 -39.43
N ASP A 1091 17.30 13.74 -40.41
CA ASP A 1091 17.88 15.07 -40.21
C ASP A 1091 17.00 15.92 -39.25
N PHE A 1092 15.67 15.89 -39.42
CA PHE A 1092 14.76 16.59 -38.52
C PHE A 1092 14.78 15.99 -37.10
N ILE A 1093 14.59 14.66 -36.97
CA ILE A 1093 14.43 14.05 -35.65
C ILE A 1093 15.72 14.07 -34.83
N TYR A 1094 16.89 14.06 -35.48
CA TYR A 1094 18.19 14.22 -34.81
C TYR A 1094 18.37 15.60 -34.18
N ASN A 1095 17.89 16.65 -34.86
CA ASN A 1095 18.05 18.05 -34.44
C ASN A 1095 16.88 18.60 -33.61
N ALA A 1096 15.76 17.89 -33.57
CA ALA A 1096 14.58 18.31 -32.83
C ALA A 1096 14.85 18.40 -31.32
N SER A 1097 14.37 19.47 -30.69
CA SER A 1097 14.49 19.69 -29.26
C SER A 1097 13.30 19.12 -28.48
N THR A 1098 13.55 18.72 -27.23
CA THR A 1098 12.51 18.49 -26.22
C THR A 1098 12.70 19.50 -25.09
N LYS A 1099 11.62 19.82 -24.35
CA LYS A 1099 11.68 20.86 -23.31
C LYS A 1099 12.52 20.45 -22.09
N ASP A 1100 12.41 19.19 -21.68
CA ASP A 1100 12.90 18.70 -20.38
C ASP A 1100 13.61 17.33 -20.42
N ARG A 1101 13.84 16.74 -21.62
CA ARG A 1101 14.44 15.39 -21.77
C ARG A 1101 15.57 15.34 -22.81
N ASN A 1102 16.45 14.36 -22.68
CA ASN A 1102 17.29 13.94 -23.80
C ASN A 1102 16.38 13.41 -24.92
N ASN A 1103 16.72 13.70 -26.16
CA ASN A 1103 16.01 13.16 -27.33
C ASN A 1103 16.48 11.72 -27.56
N PRO A 1104 15.67 10.68 -27.27
CA PRO A 1104 16.12 9.29 -27.37
C PRO A 1104 16.41 8.87 -28.81
N PHE A 1105 15.81 9.53 -29.80
CA PHE A 1105 16.10 9.26 -31.22
C PHE A 1105 17.54 9.62 -31.57
N LYS A 1106 18.11 10.63 -30.92
CA LYS A 1106 19.50 11.05 -31.16
C LYS A 1106 20.46 9.91 -30.80
N GLU A 1107 20.32 9.35 -29.61
CA GLU A 1107 21.14 8.22 -29.13
C GLU A 1107 20.99 6.99 -30.04
N ILE A 1108 19.75 6.69 -30.46
CA ILE A 1108 19.47 5.59 -31.39
C ILE A 1108 20.18 5.84 -32.74
N ILE A 1109 20.06 7.03 -33.32
CA ILE A 1109 20.68 7.38 -34.62
C ILE A 1109 22.21 7.33 -34.54
N GLU A 1110 22.80 7.82 -33.45
CA GLU A 1110 24.25 7.75 -33.21
C GLU A 1110 24.73 6.30 -33.18
N MET A 1111 24.02 5.43 -32.45
CA MET A 1111 24.33 4.00 -32.38
C MET A 1111 24.19 3.31 -33.75
N LEU A 1112 23.12 3.59 -34.51
CA LEU A 1112 22.93 3.06 -35.86
C LEU A 1112 24.04 3.52 -36.82
N SER A 1113 24.55 4.74 -36.64
CA SER A 1113 25.60 5.32 -37.48
C SER A 1113 26.99 4.75 -37.18
N GLN A 1114 27.25 4.35 -35.93
CA GLN A 1114 28.54 3.81 -35.48
C GLN A 1114 28.70 2.33 -35.83
N ASP A 1115 27.64 1.52 -35.77
CA ASP A 1115 27.69 0.08 -36.01
C ASP A 1115 27.02 -0.32 -37.34
N LYS A 1116 27.75 -0.08 -38.44
CA LYS A 1116 27.33 -0.49 -39.80
C LYS A 1116 27.39 -2.00 -40.03
N GLN A 1117 27.95 -2.77 -39.10
CA GLN A 1117 27.97 -4.22 -39.20
C GLN A 1117 26.58 -4.79 -38.89
N ASN A 1118 25.88 -4.22 -37.90
CA ASN A 1118 24.58 -4.72 -37.45
C ASN A 1118 23.38 -3.89 -37.94
N TYR A 1119 23.61 -2.65 -38.38
CA TYR A 1119 22.57 -1.69 -38.71
C TYR A 1119 22.78 -1.06 -40.09
N GLU A 1120 21.69 -0.58 -40.71
CA GLU A 1120 21.73 0.14 -41.97
C GLU A 1120 20.84 1.39 -41.96
N ILE A 1121 21.38 2.52 -42.42
CA ILE A 1121 20.62 3.74 -42.68
C ILE A 1121 20.49 3.88 -44.20
N LYS A 1122 19.27 3.74 -44.72
CA LYS A 1122 18.93 3.92 -46.13
C LYS A 1122 18.39 5.33 -46.36
N GLU A 1123 19.18 6.15 -47.05
CA GLU A 1123 18.79 7.49 -47.48
C GLU A 1123 17.92 7.42 -48.75
N LEU A 1124 16.63 7.75 -48.61
CA LEU A 1124 15.67 7.74 -49.72
C LEU A 1124 15.80 9.02 -50.55
N LYS A 1125 15.80 8.87 -51.87
CA LYS A 1125 15.92 9.98 -52.82
C LYS A 1125 14.73 9.96 -53.78
N ASN A 1126 14.35 11.12 -54.28
CA ASN A 1126 13.33 11.20 -55.33
C ASN A 1126 13.79 10.35 -56.53
N GLU A 1127 12.90 9.50 -57.04
CA GLU A 1127 13.09 8.84 -58.33
C GLU A 1127 13.20 9.96 -59.39
N LYS A 1128 14.31 9.97 -60.15
CA LYS A 1128 14.59 10.96 -61.19
C LYS A 1128 13.74 10.75 -62.43
#